data_AF-A0A9N9S403-F1
#
_entry.id   AF-A0A9N9S403-F1
#
_cell.length_a   1.000
_cell.length_b   1.000
_cell.length_c   1.000
_cell.angle_alpha   90.00
_cell.angle_beta   90.00
_cell.angle_gamma   90.00
#
_symmetry.space_group_name_H-M   'P 1'
#
loop_
_entity.id
_entity.type
_entity.pdbx_description
1 polymer ?
#
loop_
_entity_poly.entity_id
_entity_poly.type
_entity_poly.pdbx_seq_one_letter_code
_entity_poly.pdbx_strand_id
1 'polypeptide(L)'
;MNRNFLIASILIGVLQILSVSSIELIAYFSQSGLHGELHFTNSITNPKLVKVKAFLEATLQYSEQSWSWGLYNNPIDYSIVDPIERCKRDRVGRELISFDDKLGYLILPGNESSTWNDVDLNLSGENGLWGRSIVMTSGSDRNVRICSTITNKISFNEQNEMEHNAEAKFRKGVTGSMYFRWLKSEKSFNSDLLIYSNLHHYGGADKHLDSSFPTTSAISLFSWKIYATDIFDQTTDRIEENCNVLQTIYDPQNYGPGNSIGDIDDRVGKLRISDKLNVNANQVFQDNQLHLMESDINGPSRKLYVVILDSRNDFLGCAKIRLLKPRVAKSFINSNGIKGELTLIQRSRFEPTWLNFTFAAADGTLQSNFEYAKNIASFKVHNLPPTNLHADYCKTMGDIFEPRHEFNVENYPPPGYGTQDQYYIGDLLGKLSGRNKMDRHKYIIEDGSNELSGIYWDLFLPLAGRHSIVNRGFSLNQFDRSNPQDIKEFPTGCSSFSLYERSKNYQIPMQTLQAQFRYPLVGKILFRQPKEEPWHDTTVIVEYLIHADGSSLNNTDEHEWSIHLHAPNIDYYSWQNRCVSTGDIFNPTKVPTNERCLDDGNKLCRLGDLSRLGTLNIAGGKIDSLRYTRKLFTDDNLPLSGFSNILGKSITIYGKNGPVARGERLGCTRIEGFHPRKIIAKNWHPNGGQLQLKGKVEMYQQSEYEITNVEVSFKDLDDTSWYHIHQTSVEEDLEFPCEDSTLYGQYNPTHINPKLSPLPVVGTTDQYQMGDLSGKFGTLDGLTEYAINYNDTLLPLFGYDNIVGRSVVVHKREKFFRWACSTLERGYSPSEAREIRGIASFHNPLGYAWGYLRMTQLIGNDGSQSDTIIEVKLRHPGDGNRNITRHHNWSVFVNPVSVDATVQQTATRCVAGGYVWNPHYTQLADPLNDELYRQECGRDNPLRCYVGDVSARLGTINIGVDRMIFSDPNFPLEGDISAIGRSIVIYGANTSSERFACANIEPDYDIVKYVNVERPPRFVLSQFIDEVRRVMAIPEWFLHIDSRTTQILHNGACVAFKLHFKGPKAHQLEQDFSKLMSTGQLAEPSLYVPGYVNQKRKKKIAYRICSVRDPNDKKKKPNRILSKSSSAVPLTRITFNISFILIFLHWIL
;
A
#
# COMPACT_ATOMS: atom_id res chain seq x y z
N MET A 1 -22.27 -53.06 -44.63
CA MET A 1 -21.09 -52.79 -43.78
C MET A 1 -21.20 -51.52 -42.91
N ASN A 2 -22.38 -50.87 -42.75
CA ASN A 2 -22.49 -49.58 -42.04
C ASN A 2 -23.28 -49.58 -40.71
N ARG A 3 -23.76 -50.74 -40.21
CA ARG A 3 -24.43 -50.78 -38.88
C ARG A 3 -23.49 -51.10 -37.73
N ASN A 4 -22.48 -51.94 -37.95
CA ASN A 4 -21.51 -52.30 -36.89
C ASN A 4 -20.49 -51.18 -36.62
N PHE A 5 -20.16 -50.37 -37.63
CA PHE A 5 -19.29 -49.20 -37.45
C PHE A 5 -20.00 -48.07 -36.70
N LEU A 6 -21.30 -47.83 -36.98
CA LEU A 6 -22.07 -46.81 -36.26
C LEU A 6 -22.32 -47.21 -34.80
N ILE A 7 -22.58 -48.49 -34.53
CA ILE A 7 -22.75 -48.99 -33.15
C ILE A 7 -21.41 -48.98 -32.40
N ALA A 8 -20.29 -49.31 -33.06
CA ALA A 8 -18.96 -49.20 -32.43
C ALA A 8 -18.55 -47.74 -32.18
N SER A 9 -18.84 -46.81 -33.10
CA SER A 9 -18.56 -45.38 -32.91
C SER A 9 -19.50 -44.73 -31.90
N ILE A 10 -20.74 -45.20 -31.75
CA ILE A 10 -21.65 -44.75 -30.68
C ILE A 10 -21.27 -45.40 -29.34
N LEU A 11 -20.80 -46.66 -29.30
CA LEU A 11 -20.27 -47.25 -28.06
C LEU A 11 -18.99 -46.56 -27.62
N ILE A 12 -18.07 -46.25 -28.55
CA ILE A 12 -16.82 -45.53 -28.26
C ILE A 12 -17.12 -44.05 -27.93
N GLY A 13 -18.12 -43.44 -28.57
CA GLY A 13 -18.59 -42.09 -28.27
C GLY A 13 -19.36 -41.99 -26.94
N VAL A 14 -20.06 -43.04 -26.51
CA VAL A 14 -20.74 -43.12 -25.20
C VAL A 14 -19.77 -43.54 -24.08
N LEU A 15 -18.75 -44.37 -24.38
CA LEU A 15 -17.65 -44.65 -23.44
C LEU A 15 -16.72 -43.46 -23.22
N GLN A 16 -16.71 -42.46 -24.11
CA GLN A 16 -15.96 -41.21 -23.93
C GLN A 16 -16.75 -40.06 -23.25
N ILE A 17 -18.01 -40.26 -22.87
CA ILE A 17 -18.85 -39.21 -22.23
C ILE A 17 -19.19 -39.50 -20.75
N LEU A 18 -18.68 -40.59 -20.18
CA LEU A 18 -18.71 -40.81 -18.73
C LEU A 18 -17.30 -40.65 -18.12
N SER A 19 -16.68 -39.49 -18.28
CA SER A 19 -15.73 -39.05 -17.27
C SER A 19 -16.53 -38.73 -16.00
N VAL A 20 -16.62 -39.71 -15.11
CA VAL A 20 -16.90 -39.41 -13.70
C VAL A 20 -15.75 -38.51 -13.26
N SER A 21 -16.03 -37.23 -12.99
CA SER A 21 -15.09 -36.34 -12.33
C SER A 21 -14.82 -36.91 -10.93
N SER A 22 -13.83 -37.79 -10.85
CA SER A 22 -13.37 -38.40 -9.61
C SER A 22 -12.63 -37.35 -8.80
N ILE A 23 -12.99 -37.19 -7.53
CA ILE A 23 -12.22 -36.40 -6.57
C ILE A 23 -10.83 -37.05 -6.42
N GLU A 24 -9.76 -36.26 -6.55
CA GLU A 24 -8.37 -36.69 -6.31
C GLU A 24 -7.84 -35.97 -5.07
N LEU A 25 -7.60 -36.71 -3.99
CA LEU A 25 -7.06 -36.15 -2.76
C LEU A 25 -5.56 -36.41 -2.66
N ILE A 26 -4.82 -35.45 -2.10
CA ILE A 26 -3.36 -35.49 -1.96
C ILE A 26 -2.95 -35.05 -0.56
N ALA A 27 -1.91 -35.70 -0.02
CA ALA A 27 -1.19 -35.25 1.17
C ALA A 27 0.32 -35.07 0.86
N TYR A 28 0.88 -33.95 1.29
CA TYR A 28 2.25 -33.52 0.98
C TYR A 28 3.17 -33.65 2.21
N PHE A 29 4.34 -34.28 2.05
CA PHE A 29 5.31 -34.47 3.14
C PHE A 29 6.67 -33.92 2.76
N SER A 30 7.31 -33.20 3.68
CA SER A 30 8.70 -32.71 3.52
C SER A 30 9.29 -32.41 4.89
N GLN A 31 9.46 -33.44 5.70
CA GLN A 31 9.87 -33.33 7.09
C GLN A 31 10.74 -34.53 7.52
N SER A 32 11.70 -34.30 8.42
CA SER A 32 12.48 -35.36 9.05
C SER A 32 13.09 -36.39 8.07
N GLY A 33 13.58 -35.91 6.92
CA GLY A 33 14.22 -36.76 5.92
C GLY A 33 13.27 -37.50 4.96
N LEU A 34 11.95 -37.30 5.04
CA LEU A 34 10.96 -37.81 4.09
C LEU A 34 10.37 -36.68 3.22
N HIS A 35 10.42 -36.82 1.90
CA HIS A 35 9.82 -35.87 0.96
C HIS A 35 8.90 -36.57 -0.05
N GLY A 36 7.75 -35.99 -0.40
CA GLY A 36 6.91 -36.47 -1.49
C GLY A 36 5.40 -36.37 -1.24
N GLU A 37 4.64 -37.15 -2.00
CA GLU A 37 3.18 -37.04 -2.11
C GLU A 37 2.48 -38.40 -1.94
N LEU A 38 1.32 -38.39 -1.29
CA LEU A 38 0.38 -39.51 -1.22
C LEU A 38 -0.91 -39.14 -1.95
N HIS A 39 -1.28 -39.93 -2.96
CA HIS A 39 -2.50 -39.70 -3.75
C HIS A 39 -3.58 -40.73 -3.42
N PHE A 40 -4.81 -40.25 -3.28
CA PHE A 40 -6.01 -41.04 -3.04
C PHE A 40 -7.01 -40.76 -4.16
N THR A 41 -7.36 -41.80 -4.90
CA THR A 41 -8.30 -41.72 -6.02
C THR A 41 -9.30 -42.87 -5.94
N ASN A 42 -10.47 -42.74 -6.55
CA ASN A 42 -11.37 -43.88 -6.65
C ASN A 42 -10.74 -45.00 -7.48
N SER A 43 -10.92 -46.24 -7.06
CA SER A 43 -10.42 -47.39 -7.79
C SER A 43 -11.15 -47.56 -9.11
N ILE A 44 -10.41 -47.94 -10.15
CA ILE A 44 -10.94 -48.16 -11.50
C ILE A 44 -11.79 -49.44 -11.52
N THR A 45 -11.45 -50.42 -10.68
CA THR A 45 -12.10 -51.73 -10.57
C THR A 45 -13.38 -51.69 -9.73
N ASN A 46 -13.42 -50.87 -8.67
CA ASN A 46 -14.61 -50.64 -7.86
C ASN A 46 -14.66 -49.18 -7.36
N PRO A 47 -15.64 -48.37 -7.78
CA PRO A 47 -15.72 -46.95 -7.40
C PRO A 47 -16.02 -46.71 -5.91
N LYS A 48 -16.34 -47.76 -5.13
CA LYS A 48 -16.47 -47.69 -3.67
C LYS A 48 -15.16 -47.90 -2.92
N LEU A 49 -14.10 -48.34 -3.60
CA LEU A 49 -12.79 -48.58 -3.00
C LEU A 49 -11.82 -47.49 -3.46
N VAL A 50 -10.78 -47.25 -2.67
CA VAL A 50 -9.79 -46.21 -2.92
C VAL A 50 -8.47 -46.84 -3.37
N LYS A 51 -7.87 -46.22 -4.39
CA LYS A 51 -6.50 -46.46 -4.83
C LYS A 51 -5.58 -45.46 -4.15
N VAL A 52 -4.59 -45.99 -3.43
CA VAL A 52 -3.53 -45.22 -2.76
C VAL A 52 -2.24 -45.36 -3.55
N LYS A 53 -1.60 -44.23 -3.91
CA LYS A 53 -0.26 -44.21 -4.51
C LYS A 53 0.67 -43.37 -3.66
N ALA A 54 1.83 -43.92 -3.33
CA ALA A 54 2.91 -43.19 -2.69
C ALA A 54 3.98 -42.81 -3.71
N PHE A 55 4.38 -41.54 -3.68
CA PHE A 55 5.54 -41.00 -4.39
C PHE A 55 6.42 -40.31 -3.36
N LEU A 56 7.14 -41.11 -2.58
CA LEU A 56 7.96 -40.68 -1.47
C LEU A 56 9.43 -40.93 -1.81
N GLU A 57 10.31 -40.00 -1.46
CA GLU A 57 11.75 -40.08 -1.61
C GLU A 57 12.39 -39.82 -0.23
N ALA A 58 13.27 -40.74 0.21
CA ALA A 58 14.05 -40.54 1.42
C ALA A 58 15.30 -39.71 1.13
N THR A 59 15.64 -38.77 2.02
CA THR A 59 16.87 -37.97 1.90
C THR A 59 18.11 -38.84 2.13
N LEU A 60 19.25 -38.44 1.53
CA LEU A 60 20.52 -39.17 1.68
C LEU A 60 20.99 -39.30 3.14
N GLN A 61 20.65 -38.32 3.99
CA GLN A 61 21.00 -38.34 5.41
C GLN A 61 20.28 -39.45 6.18
N TYR A 62 19.09 -39.85 5.71
CA TYR A 62 18.23 -40.83 6.35
C TYR A 62 17.73 -41.82 5.30
N SER A 63 18.63 -42.57 4.67
CA SER A 63 18.29 -43.45 3.53
C SER A 63 17.38 -44.63 3.89
N GLU A 64 17.48 -45.11 5.14
CA GLU A 64 16.65 -46.21 5.65
C GLU A 64 15.71 -45.68 6.72
N GLN A 65 14.40 -45.75 6.46
CA GLN A 65 13.37 -45.25 7.36
C GLN A 65 12.20 -46.23 7.45
N SER A 66 11.60 -46.32 8.64
CA SER A 66 10.33 -47.03 8.84
C SER A 66 9.34 -46.09 9.51
N TRP A 67 8.13 -46.04 8.97
CA TRP A 67 7.08 -45.14 9.46
C TRP A 67 5.81 -45.94 9.77
N SER A 68 5.32 -45.77 10.99
CA SER A 68 3.95 -46.09 11.39
C SER A 68 3.06 -44.92 11.05
N TRP A 69 1.89 -45.15 10.47
CA TRP A 69 1.07 -44.07 9.91
C TRP A 69 -0.43 -44.33 10.10
N GLY A 70 -1.15 -43.23 10.33
CA GLY A 70 -2.59 -43.28 10.59
C GLY A 70 -3.30 -41.99 10.22
N LEU A 71 -4.63 -42.08 10.14
CA LEU A 71 -5.54 -40.98 9.89
C LEU A 71 -5.98 -40.35 11.21
N TYR A 72 -5.87 -39.03 11.31
CA TYR A 72 -6.17 -38.24 12.49
C TYR A 72 -7.26 -37.21 12.22
N ASN A 73 -8.00 -36.85 13.25
CA ASN A 73 -9.24 -36.10 13.10
C ASN A 73 -9.08 -34.64 12.63
N ASN A 74 -8.07 -33.92 13.13
CA ASN A 74 -7.96 -32.48 12.91
C ASN A 74 -7.05 -32.16 11.73
N PRO A 75 -7.34 -31.12 10.92
CA PRO A 75 -6.41 -30.63 9.90
C PRO A 75 -5.15 -30.02 10.53
N ILE A 76 -4.06 -29.97 9.76
CA ILE A 76 -2.81 -29.33 10.14
C ILE A 76 -2.89 -27.83 9.83
N ASP A 77 -2.53 -26.98 10.80
CA ASP A 77 -2.40 -25.53 10.60
C ASP A 77 -0.97 -25.18 10.20
N TYR A 78 -0.77 -24.84 8.94
CA TYR A 78 0.54 -24.53 8.36
C TYR A 78 1.05 -23.13 8.74
N SER A 79 0.27 -22.32 9.45
CA SER A 79 0.77 -21.05 10.01
C SER A 79 1.75 -21.26 11.18
N ILE A 80 1.74 -22.45 11.80
CA ILE A 80 2.74 -22.88 12.78
C ILE A 80 3.92 -23.48 12.00
N VAL A 81 5.07 -22.80 12.06
CA VAL A 81 6.26 -23.16 11.28
C VAL A 81 7.20 -24.13 12.01
N ASP A 82 7.04 -24.29 13.33
CA ASP A 82 7.74 -25.32 14.09
C ASP A 82 7.15 -26.71 13.77
N PRO A 83 7.93 -27.64 13.18
CA PRO A 83 7.44 -28.97 12.81
C PRO A 83 7.02 -29.84 14.01
N ILE A 84 7.71 -29.71 15.15
CA ILE A 84 7.43 -30.49 16.37
C ILE A 84 6.12 -29.99 16.98
N GLU A 85 5.98 -28.68 17.11
CA GLU A 85 4.78 -28.06 17.66
C GLU A 85 3.55 -28.32 16.77
N ARG A 86 3.72 -28.25 15.45
CA ARG A 86 2.68 -28.50 14.44
C ARG A 86 2.08 -29.91 14.54
N CYS A 87 2.92 -30.94 14.68
CA CYS A 87 2.50 -32.34 14.68
C CYS A 87 2.24 -32.92 16.08
N LYS A 88 2.09 -32.09 17.10
CA LYS A 88 1.80 -32.52 18.48
C LYS A 88 0.44 -33.22 18.54
N ARG A 89 0.36 -34.33 19.31
CA ARG A 89 -0.85 -35.18 19.46
C ARG A 89 -2.09 -34.39 19.86
N ASP A 90 -1.95 -33.44 20.78
CA ASP A 90 -3.07 -32.62 21.24
C ASP A 90 -3.66 -31.73 20.14
N ARG A 91 -2.90 -31.41 19.08
CA ARG A 91 -3.36 -30.57 17.95
C ARG A 91 -3.99 -31.39 16.84
N VAL A 92 -3.36 -32.49 16.43
CA VAL A 92 -3.85 -33.40 15.38
C VAL A 92 -5.08 -34.20 15.82
N GLY A 93 -5.29 -34.32 17.14
CA GLY A 93 -6.47 -34.95 17.71
C GLY A 93 -6.35 -36.47 17.82
N ARG A 94 -7.50 -37.15 17.89
CA ARG A 94 -7.54 -38.62 17.99
C ARG A 94 -7.23 -39.29 16.65
N GLU A 95 -6.60 -40.44 16.72
CA GLU A 95 -6.46 -41.37 15.61
C GLU A 95 -7.82 -42.04 15.30
N LEU A 96 -8.14 -42.17 14.02
CA LEU A 96 -9.40 -42.71 13.52
C LEU A 96 -9.21 -44.04 12.80
N ILE A 97 -8.14 -44.14 12.02
CA ILE A 97 -7.80 -45.33 11.23
C ILE A 97 -6.28 -45.52 11.32
N SER A 98 -5.85 -46.69 11.78
CA SER A 98 -4.46 -47.12 11.65
C SER A 98 -4.25 -47.67 10.24
N PHE A 99 -3.31 -47.08 9.48
CA PHE A 99 -2.94 -47.63 8.16
C PHE A 99 -1.99 -48.82 8.29
N ASP A 100 -1.33 -48.99 9.43
CA ASP A 100 -0.48 -50.15 9.68
C ASP A 100 -1.27 -51.46 9.54
N ASP A 101 -2.53 -51.47 10.00
CA ASP A 101 -3.41 -52.65 9.93
C ASP A 101 -3.95 -52.93 8.51
N LYS A 102 -4.11 -51.87 7.69
CA LYS A 102 -4.72 -51.96 6.36
C LYS A 102 -3.71 -52.06 5.21
N LEU A 103 -2.59 -51.32 5.31
CA LEU A 103 -1.60 -51.11 4.25
C LEU A 103 -0.19 -51.57 4.65
N GLY A 104 0.05 -51.81 5.94
CA GLY A 104 1.37 -52.11 6.50
C GLY A 104 2.20 -50.85 6.78
N TYR A 105 3.35 -51.05 7.43
CA TYR A 105 4.33 -50.00 7.67
C TYR A 105 4.94 -49.50 6.36
N LEU A 106 5.27 -48.21 6.29
CA LEU A 106 6.05 -47.65 5.18
C LEU A 106 7.54 -47.88 5.45
N ILE A 107 8.17 -48.76 4.68
CA ILE A 107 9.60 -49.09 4.80
C ILE A 107 10.32 -48.54 3.57
N LEU A 108 11.17 -47.53 3.76
CA LEU A 108 11.91 -46.88 2.69
C LEU A 108 13.36 -47.39 2.67
N PRO A 109 13.95 -47.64 1.48
CA PRO A 109 13.47 -47.24 0.14
C PRO A 109 12.43 -48.19 -0.52
N GLY A 110 12.09 -49.33 0.10
CA GLY A 110 11.21 -50.33 -0.52
C GLY A 110 9.82 -49.83 -0.97
N ASN A 111 9.28 -48.83 -0.28
CA ASN A 111 7.93 -48.29 -0.50
C ASN A 111 7.88 -46.93 -1.23
N GLU A 112 8.99 -46.41 -1.76
CA GLU A 112 9.08 -45.08 -2.38
C GLU A 112 8.04 -44.83 -3.49
N SER A 113 7.76 -45.83 -4.31
CA SER A 113 6.80 -45.77 -5.44
C SER A 113 5.67 -46.81 -5.34
N SER A 114 5.25 -47.14 -4.11
CA SER A 114 4.26 -48.18 -3.86
C SER A 114 2.83 -47.77 -4.25
N THR A 115 2.04 -48.74 -4.73
CA THR A 115 0.63 -48.54 -5.10
C THR A 115 -0.22 -49.65 -4.49
N TRP A 116 -1.25 -49.26 -3.73
CA TRP A 116 -2.26 -50.15 -3.19
C TRP A 116 -3.58 -49.91 -3.92
N ASN A 117 -4.11 -50.95 -4.58
CA ASN A 117 -5.41 -50.89 -5.25
C ASN A 117 -6.50 -51.46 -4.33
N ASP A 118 -7.73 -50.98 -4.49
CA ASP A 118 -8.92 -51.57 -3.85
C ASP A 118 -8.90 -51.57 -2.31
N VAL A 119 -8.45 -50.47 -1.71
CA VAL A 119 -8.44 -50.29 -0.25
C VAL A 119 -9.82 -49.83 0.24
N ASP A 120 -10.32 -50.46 1.29
CA ASP A 120 -11.58 -50.08 1.96
C ASP A 120 -11.41 -48.78 2.77
N LEU A 121 -11.55 -47.65 2.08
CA LEU A 121 -11.51 -46.28 2.60
C LEU A 121 -12.57 -45.44 1.88
N ASN A 122 -13.02 -44.36 2.52
CA ASN A 122 -13.92 -43.39 1.91
C ASN A 122 -13.19 -42.07 1.64
N LEU A 123 -13.36 -41.48 0.45
CA LEU A 123 -12.76 -40.17 0.16
C LEU A 123 -13.45 -39.03 0.94
N SER A 124 -14.75 -39.16 1.21
CA SER A 124 -15.61 -38.18 1.90
C SER A 124 -16.60 -38.91 2.83
N GLY A 125 -17.36 -38.21 3.67
CA GLY A 125 -18.27 -38.78 4.69
C GLY A 125 -17.66 -38.92 6.09
N GLU A 126 -18.38 -39.57 7.01
CA GLU A 126 -18.09 -39.60 8.47
C GLU A 126 -16.72 -40.19 8.83
N ASN A 127 -16.22 -41.12 8.01
CA ASN A 127 -14.87 -41.69 8.07
C ASN A 127 -14.06 -41.34 6.81
N GLY A 128 -14.41 -40.22 6.16
CA GLY A 128 -13.80 -39.75 4.93
C GLY A 128 -12.40 -39.18 5.13
N LEU A 129 -11.54 -39.32 4.12
CA LEU A 129 -10.17 -38.83 4.12
C LEU A 129 -10.06 -37.30 4.00
N TRP A 130 -10.95 -36.65 3.24
CA TRP A 130 -10.86 -35.22 2.96
C TRP A 130 -10.90 -34.35 4.23
N GLY A 131 -10.01 -33.35 4.28
CA GLY A 131 -9.95 -32.35 5.36
C GLY A 131 -9.35 -32.84 6.68
N ARG A 132 -8.99 -34.12 6.76
CA ARG A 132 -8.31 -34.76 7.91
C ARG A 132 -6.80 -34.76 7.73
N SER A 133 -6.05 -35.17 8.75
CA SER A 133 -4.59 -35.25 8.67
C SER A 133 -4.07 -36.68 8.67
N ILE A 134 -2.94 -36.89 8.01
CA ILE A 134 -2.13 -38.10 8.14
C ILE A 134 -0.97 -37.75 9.06
N VAL A 135 -0.72 -38.60 10.05
CA VAL A 135 0.43 -38.48 10.94
C VAL A 135 1.25 -39.73 10.80
N MET A 136 2.55 -39.56 10.61
CA MET A 136 3.52 -40.66 10.60
C MET A 136 4.46 -40.51 11.78
N THR A 137 4.75 -41.61 12.47
CA THR A 137 5.67 -41.69 13.60
C THR A 137 6.83 -42.59 13.21
N SER A 138 8.06 -42.14 13.45
CA SER A 138 9.25 -42.91 13.11
C SER A 138 9.35 -44.20 13.94
N GLY A 139 9.74 -45.29 13.28
CA GLY A 139 9.99 -46.57 13.93
C GLY A 139 11.27 -46.58 14.78
N SER A 140 12.24 -45.71 14.49
CA SER A 140 13.49 -45.59 15.25
C SER A 140 13.37 -44.67 16.47
N ASP A 141 12.59 -43.58 16.36
CA ASP A 141 12.28 -42.68 17.46
C ASP A 141 10.79 -42.30 17.45
N ARG A 142 10.06 -42.75 18.47
CA ARG A 142 8.61 -42.49 18.62
C ARG A 142 8.28 -41.03 18.90
N ASN A 143 9.27 -40.20 19.22
CA ASN A 143 9.09 -38.76 19.41
C ASN A 143 9.10 -37.99 18.08
N VAL A 144 9.69 -38.54 17.02
CA VAL A 144 9.70 -37.93 15.69
C VAL A 144 8.37 -38.20 15.01
N ARG A 145 7.65 -37.12 14.70
CA ARG A 145 6.36 -37.15 14.02
C ARG A 145 6.34 -36.16 12.86
N ILE A 146 5.80 -36.61 11.75
CA ILE A 146 5.54 -35.78 10.57
C ILE A 146 4.06 -35.82 10.27
N CYS A 147 3.52 -34.75 9.70
CA CYS A 147 2.07 -34.63 9.53
C CYS A 147 1.69 -33.79 8.30
N SER A 148 0.54 -34.12 7.71
CA SER A 148 0.03 -33.41 6.53
C SER A 148 -1.49 -33.44 6.47
N THR A 149 -2.12 -32.37 6.00
CA THR A 149 -3.57 -32.34 5.72
C THR A 149 -3.84 -33.00 4.36
N ILE A 150 -4.86 -33.84 4.29
CA ILE A 150 -5.38 -34.39 3.04
C ILE A 150 -6.29 -33.35 2.38
N THR A 151 -5.88 -32.87 1.20
CA THR A 151 -6.56 -31.79 0.48
C THR A 151 -6.94 -32.23 -0.92
N ASN A 152 -7.84 -31.52 -1.59
CA ASN A 152 -8.09 -31.76 -3.01
C ASN A 152 -6.95 -31.19 -3.86
N LYS A 153 -6.54 -31.91 -4.91
CA LYS A 153 -5.51 -31.46 -5.84
C LYS A 153 -5.79 -30.06 -6.37
N ILE A 154 -4.75 -29.23 -6.41
CA ILE A 154 -4.84 -27.86 -6.89
C ILE A 154 -4.54 -27.83 -8.38
N SER A 155 -5.39 -27.15 -9.14
CA SER A 155 -5.09 -26.69 -10.49
C SER A 155 -4.82 -25.19 -10.43
N PHE A 156 -3.57 -24.80 -10.70
CA PHE A 156 -3.11 -23.40 -10.65
C PHE A 156 -3.89 -22.50 -11.63
N ASN A 157 -4.48 -23.10 -12.67
CA ASN A 157 -5.18 -22.40 -13.76
C ASN A 157 -6.71 -22.53 -13.74
N GLU A 158 -7.30 -23.33 -12.85
CA GLU A 158 -8.75 -23.49 -12.79
C GLU A 158 -9.40 -22.40 -11.94
N GLN A 159 -10.48 -21.82 -12.49
CA GLN A 159 -11.28 -20.78 -11.85
C GLN A 159 -12.40 -21.37 -10.96
N ASN A 160 -12.82 -22.62 -11.21
CA ASN A 160 -13.83 -23.29 -10.42
C ASN A 160 -13.17 -24.09 -9.30
N GLU A 161 -13.10 -23.49 -8.11
CA GLU A 161 -12.66 -24.20 -6.92
C GLU A 161 -13.72 -25.23 -6.50
N MET A 162 -13.32 -26.50 -6.42
CA MET A 162 -14.17 -27.57 -5.88
C MET A 162 -14.29 -27.51 -4.36
N GLU A 163 -13.38 -26.80 -3.67
CA GLU A 163 -13.36 -26.66 -2.21
C GLU A 163 -13.52 -25.19 -1.84
N HIS A 164 -14.42 -24.91 -0.90
CA HIS A 164 -14.69 -23.57 -0.39
C HIS A 164 -14.41 -23.51 1.11
N ASN A 165 -13.97 -22.33 1.57
CA ASN A 165 -13.60 -22.08 2.95
C ASN A 165 -14.33 -20.82 3.46
N ALA A 166 -14.78 -20.85 4.72
CA ALA A 166 -15.31 -19.68 5.42
C ALA A 166 -14.82 -19.65 6.88
N GLU A 167 -14.79 -18.46 7.48
CA GLU A 167 -14.36 -18.24 8.85
C GLU A 167 -15.38 -17.38 9.61
N ALA A 168 -15.66 -17.78 10.86
CA ALA A 168 -16.32 -16.96 11.86
C ALA A 168 -15.34 -16.71 13.01
N LYS A 169 -14.83 -15.48 13.10
CA LYS A 169 -13.79 -15.07 14.06
C LYS A 169 -14.41 -14.31 15.24
N PHE A 170 -14.26 -14.85 16.44
CA PHE A 170 -14.83 -14.29 17.67
C PHE A 170 -13.87 -13.32 18.33
N ARG A 171 -14.41 -12.19 18.82
CA ARG A 171 -13.64 -11.11 19.46
C ARG A 171 -14.17 -10.68 20.82
N LYS A 172 -15.36 -11.14 21.24
CA LYS A 172 -16.04 -10.73 22.47
C LYS A 172 -16.67 -11.94 23.14
N GLY A 173 -16.49 -12.08 24.45
CA GLY A 173 -16.95 -13.22 25.26
C GLY A 173 -16.13 -14.49 25.05
N VAL A 174 -15.79 -14.79 23.79
CA VAL A 174 -14.94 -15.90 23.37
C VAL A 174 -13.89 -15.38 22.36
N THR A 175 -12.69 -15.96 22.37
CA THR A 175 -11.61 -15.69 21.42
C THR A 175 -11.29 -16.93 20.58
N GLY A 176 -10.89 -16.73 19.32
CA GLY A 176 -10.58 -17.79 18.36
C GLY A 176 -11.50 -17.77 17.15
N SER A 177 -11.41 -18.81 16.32
CA SER A 177 -12.13 -18.91 15.06
C SER A 177 -12.83 -20.24 14.89
N MET A 178 -13.93 -20.22 14.14
CA MET A 178 -14.56 -21.40 13.56
C MET A 178 -14.40 -21.37 12.04
N TYR A 179 -13.91 -22.46 11.48
CA TYR A 179 -13.64 -22.61 10.06
C TYR A 179 -14.62 -23.61 9.46
N PHE A 180 -15.26 -23.22 8.37
CA PHE A 180 -16.23 -24.01 7.62
C PHE A 180 -15.59 -24.37 6.27
N ARG A 181 -15.43 -25.66 5.99
CA ARG A 181 -14.85 -26.16 4.73
C ARG A 181 -15.86 -27.06 4.06
N TRP A 182 -16.13 -26.90 2.78
CA TRP A 182 -17.04 -27.80 2.05
C TRP A 182 -16.61 -28.06 0.60
N LEU A 183 -16.99 -29.22 0.09
CA LEU A 183 -16.81 -29.59 -1.31
C LEU A 183 -18.07 -29.25 -2.14
N LYS A 184 -17.87 -28.58 -3.27
CA LYS A 184 -18.91 -28.31 -4.27
C LYS A 184 -18.98 -29.47 -5.26
N SER A 185 -20.12 -30.17 -5.31
CA SER A 185 -20.39 -31.21 -6.30
C SER A 185 -21.27 -30.65 -7.42
N GLU A 186 -20.86 -30.81 -8.69
CA GLU A 186 -21.68 -30.40 -9.85
C GLU A 186 -22.92 -31.28 -10.07
N LYS A 187 -22.95 -32.49 -9.49
CA LYS A 187 -23.96 -33.52 -9.77
C LYS A 187 -24.83 -33.91 -8.57
N SER A 188 -24.50 -33.48 -7.36
CA SER A 188 -25.24 -33.82 -6.14
C SER A 188 -25.45 -32.61 -5.26
N PHE A 189 -26.66 -32.45 -4.73
CA PHE A 189 -26.98 -31.44 -3.70
C PHE A 189 -26.23 -31.68 -2.37
N ASN A 190 -25.60 -32.84 -2.18
CA ASN A 190 -24.85 -33.16 -0.98
C ASN A 190 -23.43 -32.57 -1.05
N SER A 191 -23.16 -31.56 -0.23
CA SER A 191 -21.82 -31.04 0.08
C SER A 191 -21.42 -31.54 1.46
N ASP A 192 -20.33 -32.30 1.58
CA ASP A 192 -19.75 -32.60 2.89
C ASP A 192 -19.16 -31.31 3.48
N LEU A 193 -19.60 -30.92 4.68
CA LEU A 193 -19.11 -29.75 5.42
C LEU A 193 -18.34 -30.20 6.66
N LEU A 194 -17.12 -29.69 6.81
CA LEU A 194 -16.31 -29.82 8.02
C LEU A 194 -16.25 -28.48 8.74
N ILE A 195 -16.49 -28.51 10.05
CA ILE A 195 -16.45 -27.34 10.92
C ILE A 195 -15.37 -27.54 11.96
N TYR A 196 -14.27 -26.81 11.85
CA TYR A 196 -13.17 -26.84 12.81
C TYR A 196 -13.24 -25.63 13.73
N SER A 197 -13.06 -25.80 15.04
CA SER A 197 -13.08 -24.69 16.00
C SER A 197 -11.93 -24.74 17.00
N ASN A 198 -11.35 -23.58 17.33
CA ASN A 198 -10.26 -23.42 18.28
C ASN A 198 -10.53 -22.32 19.33
N LEU A 199 -11.68 -22.40 19.99
CA LEU A 199 -12.23 -21.36 20.84
C LEU A 199 -11.75 -21.42 22.30
N HIS A 200 -11.54 -20.25 22.90
CA HIS A 200 -11.17 -20.07 24.31
C HIS A 200 -12.02 -18.98 24.97
N HIS A 201 -12.32 -19.14 26.25
CA HIS A 201 -13.12 -18.20 27.02
C HIS A 201 -12.24 -17.11 27.66
N TYR A 202 -12.73 -15.86 27.71
CA TYR A 202 -12.05 -14.80 28.45
C TYR A 202 -12.35 -14.96 29.94
N GLY A 203 -11.40 -15.49 30.71
CA GLY A 203 -11.54 -15.61 32.16
C GLY A 203 -11.85 -14.26 32.79
N GLY A 204 -13.05 -14.10 33.39
CA GLY A 204 -13.35 -12.99 34.29
C GLY A 204 -14.54 -12.07 33.95
N ALA A 205 -15.28 -12.28 32.85
CA ALA A 205 -16.41 -11.40 32.52
C ALA A 205 -17.76 -11.79 33.17
N ASP A 206 -17.93 -13.03 33.62
CA ASP A 206 -19.17 -13.46 34.28
C ASP A 206 -18.93 -13.97 35.70
N LYS A 207 -19.37 -13.19 36.69
CA LYS A 207 -19.54 -13.65 38.08
C LYS A 207 -20.71 -14.65 38.23
N HIS A 208 -21.26 -15.13 37.12
CA HIS A 208 -22.47 -15.94 37.04
C HIS A 208 -22.24 -17.35 36.46
N LEU A 209 -21.00 -17.78 36.21
CA LEU A 209 -20.76 -19.22 36.07
C LEU A 209 -21.00 -19.88 37.44
N ASP A 210 -22.05 -20.67 37.49
CA ASP A 210 -22.54 -21.37 38.67
C ASP A 210 -21.39 -22.10 39.38
N SER A 211 -21.22 -21.84 40.69
CA SER A 211 -20.18 -22.44 41.55
C SER A 211 -20.43 -23.93 41.84
N SER A 212 -21.17 -24.62 40.98
CA SER A 212 -21.66 -25.99 41.14
C SER A 212 -20.99 -26.99 40.19
N PHE A 213 -20.11 -26.56 39.29
CA PHE A 213 -19.29 -27.48 38.49
C PHE A 213 -17.98 -27.85 39.20
N PRO A 214 -17.67 -29.15 39.36
CA PRO A 214 -16.41 -29.56 39.97
C PRO A 214 -15.25 -29.04 39.13
N THR A 215 -14.31 -28.37 39.80
CA THR A 215 -13.08 -27.74 39.29
C THR A 215 -12.07 -28.72 38.67
N THR A 216 -12.52 -29.86 38.14
CA THR A 216 -11.70 -30.94 37.59
C THR A 216 -11.65 -30.97 36.06
N SER A 217 -12.55 -30.29 35.33
CA SER A 217 -12.49 -30.18 33.86
C SER A 217 -12.25 -28.75 33.40
N ALA A 218 -11.09 -28.47 32.80
CA ALA A 218 -10.71 -27.16 32.27
C ALA A 218 -11.42 -26.74 30.95
N ILE A 219 -12.43 -27.50 30.53
CA ILE A 219 -13.17 -27.34 29.27
C ILE A 219 -14.66 -27.33 29.60
N SER A 220 -15.36 -26.30 29.13
CA SER A 220 -16.80 -26.10 29.31
C SER A 220 -17.56 -26.36 27.99
N LEU A 221 -18.79 -26.85 28.08
CA LEU A 221 -19.64 -27.18 26.92
C LEU A 221 -20.73 -26.12 26.72
N PHE A 222 -20.79 -25.54 25.53
CA PHE A 222 -21.73 -24.47 25.19
C PHE A 222 -22.65 -24.87 24.03
N SER A 223 -23.90 -24.41 24.09
CA SER A 223 -24.84 -24.49 22.97
C SER A 223 -24.53 -23.42 21.95
N TRP A 224 -24.79 -23.69 20.67
CA TRP A 224 -24.45 -22.77 19.59
C TRP A 224 -25.38 -22.94 18.40
N LYS A 225 -25.70 -21.82 17.76
CA LYS A 225 -26.69 -21.75 16.68
C LYS A 225 -26.25 -20.79 15.59
N ILE A 226 -26.79 -20.97 14.39
CA ILE A 226 -26.59 -20.05 13.27
C ILE A 226 -27.81 -19.13 13.17
N TYR A 227 -27.57 -17.83 13.35
CA TYR A 227 -28.58 -16.79 13.22
C TYR A 227 -28.44 -16.06 11.88
N ALA A 228 -29.56 -15.55 11.38
CA ALA A 228 -29.62 -14.70 10.21
C ALA A 228 -30.10 -13.29 10.61
N THR A 229 -29.51 -12.28 9.98
CA THR A 229 -29.96 -10.88 10.11
C THR A 229 -31.26 -10.65 9.35
N ASP A 230 -31.97 -9.56 9.66
CA ASP A 230 -33.08 -9.10 8.82
C ASP A 230 -32.55 -8.48 7.51
N ILE A 231 -33.36 -8.53 6.45
CA ILE A 231 -33.01 -8.10 5.08
C ILE A 231 -32.67 -6.60 5.00
N PHE A 232 -33.19 -5.80 5.94
CA PHE A 232 -33.00 -4.34 5.98
C PHE A 232 -31.86 -3.88 6.90
N ASP A 233 -31.22 -4.76 7.67
CA ASP A 233 -30.21 -4.35 8.64
C ASP A 233 -28.81 -4.26 7.99
N GLN A 234 -28.42 -3.04 7.61
CA GLN A 234 -27.15 -2.76 6.96
C GLN A 234 -25.98 -2.52 7.94
N THR A 235 -26.21 -2.53 9.26
CA THR A 235 -25.18 -2.14 10.24
C THR A 235 -24.40 -3.32 10.81
N THR A 236 -23.65 -4.03 9.95
CA THR A 236 -22.94 -5.28 10.32
C THR A 236 -21.92 -5.15 11.46
N ASP A 237 -21.25 -4.00 11.60
CA ASP A 237 -20.15 -3.85 12.58
C ASP A 237 -20.64 -3.74 14.03
N ARG A 238 -21.89 -3.26 14.24
CA ARG A 238 -22.49 -3.15 15.58
C ARG A 238 -22.95 -4.50 16.11
N ILE A 239 -23.25 -5.45 15.22
CA ILE A 239 -23.77 -6.78 15.60
C ILE A 239 -22.68 -7.62 16.25
N GLU A 240 -21.43 -7.53 15.79
CA GLU A 240 -20.29 -8.22 16.43
C GLU A 240 -19.94 -7.64 17.81
N GLU A 241 -20.35 -6.39 18.08
CA GLU A 241 -20.26 -5.80 19.41
C GLU A 241 -21.43 -6.25 20.31
N ASN A 242 -22.65 -6.31 19.79
CA ASN A 242 -23.84 -6.68 20.56
C ASN A 242 -24.72 -7.66 19.78
N CYS A 243 -24.61 -8.93 20.17
CA CYS A 243 -25.32 -10.03 19.54
C CYS A 243 -26.84 -9.97 19.73
N ASN A 244 -27.35 -9.19 20.71
CA ASN A 244 -28.77 -9.16 21.07
C ASN A 244 -29.70 -8.65 19.95
N VAL A 245 -29.14 -8.08 18.89
CA VAL A 245 -29.87 -7.68 17.67
C VAL A 245 -30.29 -8.90 16.83
N LEU A 246 -29.58 -10.03 16.97
CA LEU A 246 -29.89 -11.26 16.26
C LEU A 246 -31.10 -11.95 16.89
N GLN A 247 -32.21 -12.01 16.15
CA GLN A 247 -33.47 -12.59 16.64
C GLN A 247 -33.93 -13.82 15.86
N THR A 248 -33.46 -14.00 14.61
CA THR A 248 -33.95 -15.05 13.71
C THR A 248 -32.91 -16.15 13.56
N ILE A 249 -33.25 -17.37 13.95
CA ILE A 249 -32.43 -18.57 13.67
C ILE A 249 -32.51 -18.84 12.16
N TYR A 250 -31.39 -19.23 11.56
CA TYR A 250 -31.32 -19.53 10.13
C TYR A 250 -32.19 -20.76 9.80
N ASP A 251 -33.31 -20.51 9.12
CA ASP A 251 -34.27 -21.55 8.73
C ASP A 251 -34.85 -21.27 7.32
N PRO A 252 -34.08 -21.50 6.24
CA PRO A 252 -34.50 -21.19 4.88
C PRO A 252 -35.69 -22.05 4.41
N GLN A 253 -35.90 -23.22 5.02
CA GLN A 253 -36.98 -24.16 4.67
C GLN A 253 -38.16 -24.10 5.64
N ASN A 254 -38.10 -23.22 6.65
CA ASN A 254 -39.17 -22.93 7.62
C ASN A 254 -39.67 -24.19 8.36
N TYR A 255 -38.73 -25.02 8.84
CA TYR A 255 -39.03 -26.22 9.62
C TYR A 255 -39.50 -25.92 11.05
N GLY A 256 -39.27 -24.70 11.54
CA GLY A 256 -39.71 -24.25 12.86
C GLY A 256 -38.67 -24.48 13.97
N PRO A 257 -38.95 -24.01 15.20
CA PRO A 257 -37.99 -24.00 16.30
C PRO A 257 -37.55 -25.42 16.70
N GLY A 258 -36.25 -25.65 16.85
CA GLY A 258 -35.67 -26.94 17.24
C GLY A 258 -35.49 -27.92 16.07
N ASN A 259 -36.07 -27.62 14.91
CA ASN A 259 -35.87 -28.39 13.67
C ASN A 259 -35.22 -27.55 12.56
N SER A 260 -34.83 -26.31 12.88
CA SER A 260 -34.23 -25.42 11.88
C SER A 260 -32.82 -25.85 11.53
N ILE A 261 -32.36 -25.54 10.31
CA ILE A 261 -30.98 -25.88 9.92
C ILE A 261 -29.93 -25.15 10.79
N GLY A 262 -30.30 -23.99 11.35
CA GLY A 262 -29.49 -23.20 12.27
C GLY A 262 -29.41 -23.73 13.71
N ASP A 263 -30.28 -24.66 14.11
CA ASP A 263 -30.19 -25.42 15.37
C ASP A 263 -29.11 -26.51 15.23
N ILE A 264 -27.85 -26.08 15.11
CA ILE A 264 -26.74 -26.95 14.74
C ILE A 264 -26.24 -27.81 15.92
N ASP A 265 -26.34 -27.32 17.15
CA ASP A 265 -25.86 -28.03 18.35
C ASP A 265 -26.62 -29.32 18.64
N ASP A 266 -27.93 -29.34 18.38
CA ASP A 266 -28.75 -30.55 18.50
C ASP A 266 -28.38 -31.62 17.45
N ARG A 267 -27.81 -31.20 16.30
CA ARG A 267 -27.43 -32.08 15.19
C ARG A 267 -25.99 -32.58 15.28
N VAL A 268 -25.01 -31.69 15.46
CA VAL A 268 -23.57 -32.05 15.44
C VAL A 268 -22.94 -32.09 16.84
N GLY A 269 -23.64 -31.61 17.86
CA GLY A 269 -23.19 -31.58 19.25
C GLY A 269 -22.76 -30.19 19.75
N LYS A 270 -22.53 -30.11 21.07
CA LYS A 270 -22.14 -28.87 21.79
C LYS A 270 -20.68 -28.48 21.56
N LEU A 271 -20.37 -27.18 21.61
CA LEU A 271 -19.01 -26.65 21.49
C LEU A 271 -18.23 -26.84 22.79
N ARG A 272 -17.03 -27.41 22.69
CA ARG A 272 -16.00 -27.31 23.72
C ARG A 272 -15.29 -25.96 23.65
N ILE A 273 -15.25 -25.24 24.76
CA ILE A 273 -14.51 -23.99 24.91
C ILE A 273 -13.60 -24.15 26.13
N SER A 274 -12.31 -23.85 25.95
CA SER A 274 -11.36 -23.95 27.06
C SER A 274 -11.38 -22.69 27.93
N ASP A 275 -11.43 -22.89 29.25
CA ASP A 275 -11.29 -21.82 30.24
C ASP A 275 -9.81 -21.53 30.58
N LYS A 276 -8.89 -22.39 30.12
CA LYS A 276 -7.43 -22.23 30.29
C LYS A 276 -6.71 -22.22 28.95
N LEU A 277 -5.80 -21.26 28.74
CA LEU A 277 -5.03 -21.14 27.49
C LEU A 277 -4.21 -22.40 27.14
N ASN A 278 -3.65 -23.07 28.16
CA ASN A 278 -2.80 -24.26 27.96
C ASN A 278 -3.57 -25.54 27.64
N VAL A 279 -4.91 -25.51 27.69
CA VAL A 279 -5.75 -26.67 27.41
C VAL A 279 -6.33 -26.52 26.02
N ASN A 280 -5.97 -27.44 25.13
CA ASN A 280 -6.44 -27.42 23.75
C ASN A 280 -7.90 -27.92 23.68
N ALA A 281 -8.81 -27.06 23.20
CA ALA A 281 -10.21 -27.40 22.96
C ALA A 281 -10.55 -27.56 21.47
N ASN A 282 -9.54 -27.80 20.62
CA ASN A 282 -9.73 -28.07 19.20
C ASN A 282 -10.72 -29.22 18.98
N GLN A 283 -11.69 -29.00 18.10
CA GLN A 283 -12.71 -29.98 17.74
C GLN A 283 -13.10 -29.80 16.26
N VAL A 284 -13.53 -30.90 15.66
CA VAL A 284 -14.03 -30.95 14.29
C VAL A 284 -15.42 -31.57 14.34
N PHE A 285 -16.37 -30.90 13.70
CA PHE A 285 -17.72 -31.41 13.43
C PHE A 285 -17.87 -31.69 11.95
N GLN A 286 -18.74 -32.64 11.64
CA GLN A 286 -19.17 -32.92 10.28
C GLN A 286 -20.67 -32.72 10.17
N ASP A 287 -21.09 -32.01 9.13
CA ASP A 287 -22.48 -31.75 8.83
C ASP A 287 -22.73 -32.06 7.34
N ASN A 288 -23.80 -32.79 7.06
CA ASN A 288 -24.22 -33.17 5.71
C ASN A 288 -25.52 -32.47 5.28
N GLN A 289 -26.13 -31.67 6.14
CA GLN A 289 -27.39 -30.95 5.89
C GLN A 289 -27.16 -29.44 5.72
N LEU A 290 -26.15 -28.87 6.38
CA LEU A 290 -25.87 -27.44 6.27
C LEU A 290 -25.22 -27.11 4.92
N HIS A 291 -26.01 -26.55 4.01
CA HIS A 291 -25.54 -26.03 2.73
C HIS A 291 -25.32 -24.52 2.82
N LEU A 292 -24.05 -24.11 2.87
CA LEU A 292 -23.67 -22.69 2.81
C LEU A 292 -23.42 -22.31 1.35
N MET A 293 -24.43 -21.74 0.67
CA MET A 293 -24.20 -21.22 -0.67
C MET A 293 -23.43 -19.90 -0.60
N GLU A 294 -22.58 -19.63 -1.60
CA GLU A 294 -21.85 -18.37 -1.67
C GLU A 294 -22.80 -17.15 -1.71
N SER A 295 -24.00 -17.31 -2.29
CA SER A 295 -25.07 -16.32 -2.26
C SER A 295 -25.60 -16.02 -0.86
N ASP A 296 -25.59 -17.00 0.05
CA ASP A 296 -26.10 -16.83 1.42
C ASP A 296 -25.08 -16.09 2.31
N ILE A 297 -23.79 -16.23 1.99
CA ILE A 297 -22.70 -15.56 2.71
C ILE A 297 -22.45 -14.15 2.14
N ASN A 298 -22.28 -14.06 0.82
CA ASN A 298 -21.84 -12.85 0.12
C ASN A 298 -22.98 -12.06 -0.53
N GLY A 299 -24.16 -12.65 -0.75
CA GLY A 299 -25.28 -11.99 -1.41
C GLY A 299 -25.86 -10.80 -0.63
N PRO A 300 -26.68 -9.96 -1.27
CA PRO A 300 -27.33 -8.79 -0.63
C PRO A 300 -28.44 -9.19 0.37
N SER A 301 -28.72 -10.48 0.50
CA SER A 301 -29.66 -11.09 1.44
C SER A 301 -29.12 -11.14 2.89
N ARG A 302 -29.91 -11.74 3.78
CA ARG A 302 -29.62 -11.96 5.21
C ARG A 302 -28.20 -12.51 5.42
N LYS A 303 -27.41 -11.86 6.27
CA LYS A 303 -26.09 -12.31 6.71
C LYS A 303 -26.16 -13.33 7.84
N LEU A 304 -25.30 -14.34 7.80
CA LEU A 304 -25.22 -15.43 8.77
C LEU A 304 -24.19 -15.17 9.87
N TYR A 305 -24.56 -15.48 11.11
CA TYR A 305 -23.74 -15.35 12.31
C TYR A 305 -23.77 -16.63 13.11
N VAL A 306 -22.63 -17.06 13.62
CA VAL A 306 -22.57 -18.08 14.66
C VAL A 306 -22.77 -17.37 16.00
N VAL A 307 -23.67 -17.88 16.83
CA VAL A 307 -23.95 -17.37 18.18
C VAL A 307 -23.70 -18.49 19.18
N ILE A 308 -22.91 -18.19 20.22
CA ILE A 308 -22.62 -19.07 21.34
C ILE A 308 -23.53 -18.66 22.50
N LEU A 309 -24.20 -19.63 23.10
CA LEU A 309 -25.17 -19.44 24.17
C LEU A 309 -24.59 -19.93 25.50
N ASP A 310 -24.78 -19.16 26.56
CA ASP A 310 -24.43 -19.55 27.92
C ASP A 310 -25.42 -20.60 28.50
N SER A 311 -25.19 -21.04 29.74
CA SER A 311 -26.07 -22.01 30.42
C SER A 311 -27.51 -21.53 30.66
N ARG A 312 -27.77 -20.22 30.58
CA ARG A 312 -29.08 -19.58 30.73
C ARG A 312 -29.74 -19.28 29.38
N ASN A 313 -29.11 -19.70 28.27
CA ASN A 313 -29.47 -19.35 26.89
C ASN A 313 -29.29 -17.86 26.55
N ASP A 314 -28.47 -17.14 27.30
CA ASP A 314 -28.07 -15.77 26.96
C ASP A 314 -26.91 -15.79 25.94
N PHE A 315 -26.77 -14.72 25.16
CA PHE A 315 -25.73 -14.63 24.14
C PHE A 315 -24.36 -14.35 24.77
N LEU A 316 -23.48 -15.36 24.73
CA LEU A 316 -22.10 -15.24 25.18
C LEU A 316 -21.22 -14.47 24.18
N GLY A 317 -21.42 -14.75 22.89
CA GLY A 317 -20.68 -14.10 21.81
C GLY A 317 -21.17 -14.53 20.44
N CYS A 318 -20.87 -13.72 19.42
CA CYS A 318 -21.26 -13.99 18.05
C CYS A 318 -20.18 -13.55 17.06
N ALA A 319 -20.16 -14.20 15.89
CA ALA A 319 -19.23 -13.88 14.81
C ALA A 319 -19.90 -14.12 13.45
N LYS A 320 -19.73 -13.19 12.52
CA LYS A 320 -20.24 -13.35 11.15
C LYS A 320 -19.46 -14.44 10.40
N ILE A 321 -20.16 -15.33 9.71
CA ILE A 321 -19.57 -16.31 8.79
C ILE A 321 -19.16 -15.57 7.51
N ARG A 322 -17.88 -15.60 7.16
CA ARG A 322 -17.32 -14.89 6.01
C ARG A 322 -16.60 -15.86 5.09
N LEU A 323 -16.82 -15.76 3.78
CA LEU A 323 -16.09 -16.56 2.81
C LEU A 323 -14.60 -16.15 2.84
N LEU A 324 -13.72 -17.12 2.98
CA LEU A 324 -12.27 -16.93 2.88
C LEU A 324 -11.85 -17.11 1.43
N LYS A 325 -11.37 -16.02 0.84
CA LYS A 325 -10.72 -16.07 -0.47
C LYS A 325 -9.29 -16.60 -0.35
N PRO A 326 -8.78 -17.33 -1.36
CA PRO A 326 -7.36 -17.66 -1.44
C PRO A 326 -6.49 -16.41 -1.37
N ARG A 327 -5.43 -16.47 -0.56
CA ARG A 327 -4.44 -15.40 -0.49
C ARG A 327 -3.45 -15.56 -1.65
N VAL A 328 -3.30 -14.52 -2.45
CA VAL A 328 -2.30 -14.46 -3.53
C VAL A 328 -1.31 -13.35 -3.22
N ALA A 329 -0.05 -13.71 -3.03
CA ALA A 329 1.05 -12.77 -2.84
C ALA A 329 1.98 -12.81 -4.06
N LYS A 330 2.35 -11.65 -4.59
CA LYS A 330 3.26 -11.54 -5.74
C LYS A 330 4.46 -10.67 -5.42
N SER A 331 5.60 -11.02 -6.00
CA SER A 331 6.82 -10.24 -6.01
C SER A 331 7.34 -10.12 -7.44
N PHE A 332 7.75 -8.91 -7.84
CA PHE A 332 8.19 -8.59 -9.20
C PHE A 332 9.65 -8.20 -9.18
N ILE A 333 10.45 -8.76 -10.08
CA ILE A 333 11.82 -8.30 -10.33
C ILE A 333 11.91 -7.86 -11.78
N ASN A 334 12.46 -6.65 -11.97
CA ASN A 334 12.67 -6.04 -13.27
C ASN A 334 13.94 -5.16 -13.20
N SER A 335 15.07 -5.81 -12.89
CA SER A 335 16.36 -5.15 -12.67
C SER A 335 17.52 -5.98 -13.21
N ASN A 336 18.63 -5.32 -13.56
CA ASN A 336 19.89 -5.93 -13.96
C ASN A 336 19.76 -6.98 -15.08
N GLY A 337 18.88 -6.73 -16.07
CA GLY A 337 18.67 -7.63 -17.20
C GLY A 337 17.81 -8.87 -16.91
N ILE A 338 17.25 -9.00 -15.70
CA ILE A 338 16.33 -10.10 -15.32
C ILE A 338 14.92 -9.56 -15.11
N LYS A 339 13.94 -10.27 -15.66
CA LYS A 339 12.53 -9.93 -15.55
C LYS A 339 11.70 -11.16 -15.20
N GLY A 340 10.76 -11.00 -14.28
CA GLY A 340 9.78 -12.03 -13.95
C GLY A 340 9.03 -11.76 -12.66
N GLU A 341 8.12 -12.66 -12.32
CA GLU A 341 7.38 -12.65 -11.06
C GLU A 341 7.47 -14.00 -10.33
N LEU A 342 7.42 -13.91 -9.00
CA LEU A 342 7.12 -15.02 -8.11
C LEU A 342 5.68 -14.84 -7.61
N THR A 343 4.81 -15.78 -7.95
CA THR A 343 3.42 -15.82 -7.44
C THR A 343 3.28 -16.90 -6.38
N LEU A 344 2.76 -16.53 -5.22
CA LEU A 344 2.45 -17.42 -4.10
C LEU A 344 0.93 -17.50 -3.89
N ILE A 345 0.40 -18.71 -3.70
CA ILE A 345 -1.03 -18.93 -3.48
C ILE A 345 -1.20 -19.85 -2.27
N GLN A 346 -2.02 -19.42 -1.31
CA GLN A 346 -2.46 -20.26 -0.21
C GLN A 346 -3.98 -20.18 -0.11
N ARG A 347 -4.70 -21.28 -0.38
CA ARG A 347 -6.17 -21.33 -0.35
C ARG A 347 -6.73 -21.15 1.06
N SER A 348 -6.12 -21.82 2.03
CA SER A 348 -6.44 -21.69 3.45
C SER A 348 -5.21 -21.95 4.30
N ARG A 349 -5.26 -21.62 5.59
CA ARG A 349 -4.17 -21.93 6.55
C ARG A 349 -3.95 -23.43 6.75
N PHE A 350 -4.90 -24.27 6.32
CA PHE A 350 -4.84 -25.72 6.44
C PHE A 350 -4.22 -26.41 5.23
N GLU A 351 -3.64 -25.63 4.32
CA GLU A 351 -3.05 -26.10 3.08
C GLU A 351 -1.62 -25.55 2.85
N PRO A 352 -0.80 -26.28 2.10
CA PRO A 352 0.51 -25.80 1.63
C PRO A 352 0.41 -24.51 0.83
N THR A 353 1.52 -23.78 0.78
CA THR A 353 1.67 -22.61 -0.11
C THR A 353 2.23 -23.07 -1.44
N TRP A 354 1.59 -22.66 -2.53
CA TRP A 354 2.03 -22.94 -3.89
C TRP A 354 2.81 -21.76 -4.45
N LEU A 355 3.88 -22.06 -5.17
CA LEU A 355 4.80 -21.08 -5.76
C LEU A 355 4.83 -21.27 -7.27
N ASN A 356 4.88 -20.17 -8.01
CA ASN A 356 5.09 -20.19 -9.45
C ASN A 356 6.15 -19.16 -9.84
N PHE A 357 7.23 -19.64 -10.46
CA PHE A 357 8.39 -18.85 -10.87
C PHE A 357 8.38 -18.63 -12.39
N THR A 358 8.58 -17.38 -12.80
CA THR A 358 8.55 -16.95 -14.22
C THR A 358 9.76 -16.12 -14.64
N PHE A 359 10.86 -16.19 -13.88
CA PHE A 359 12.05 -15.38 -14.13
C PHE A 359 12.82 -15.84 -15.38
N ALA A 360 13.25 -14.87 -16.18
CA ALA A 360 14.07 -15.07 -17.37
C ALA A 360 14.92 -13.83 -17.64
N ALA A 361 15.83 -13.92 -18.61
CA ALA A 361 16.51 -12.74 -19.14
C ALA A 361 15.48 -11.81 -19.82
N ALA A 362 15.61 -10.50 -19.61
CA ALA A 362 14.65 -9.51 -20.09
C ALA A 362 14.53 -9.45 -21.62
N ASP A 363 15.64 -9.69 -22.32
CA ASP A 363 15.69 -9.71 -23.79
C ASP A 363 15.09 -10.98 -24.42
N GLY A 364 14.84 -12.02 -23.60
CA GLY A 364 14.31 -13.31 -24.02
C GLY A 364 15.22 -14.10 -24.96
N THR A 365 16.48 -13.68 -25.20
CA THR A 365 17.35 -14.39 -26.13
C THR A 365 17.87 -15.70 -25.52
N LEU A 366 18.11 -16.72 -26.35
CA LEU A 366 18.58 -18.02 -25.86
C LEU A 366 19.93 -17.91 -25.14
N GLN A 367 20.83 -17.05 -25.62
CA GLN A 367 22.13 -16.80 -25.01
C GLN A 367 22.00 -16.13 -23.64
N SER A 368 21.20 -15.07 -23.53
CA SER A 368 21.02 -14.35 -22.26
C SER A 368 20.28 -15.20 -21.23
N ASN A 369 19.31 -16.01 -21.68
CA ASN A 369 18.65 -17.01 -20.83
C ASN A 369 19.63 -18.07 -20.33
N PHE A 370 20.54 -18.54 -21.18
CA PHE A 370 21.60 -19.46 -20.77
C PHE A 370 22.55 -18.82 -19.74
N GLU A 371 22.97 -17.56 -19.93
CA GLU A 371 23.77 -16.83 -18.95
C GLU A 371 23.02 -16.58 -17.64
N TYR A 372 21.71 -16.30 -17.70
CA TYR A 372 20.85 -16.21 -16.52
C TYR A 372 20.88 -17.54 -15.74
N ALA A 373 20.57 -18.66 -16.39
CA ALA A 373 20.50 -19.98 -15.76
C ALA A 373 21.86 -20.45 -15.23
N LYS A 374 22.96 -20.03 -15.84
CA LYS A 374 24.33 -20.33 -15.41
C LYS A 374 24.78 -19.53 -14.18
N ASN A 375 24.34 -18.28 -14.08
CA ASN A 375 24.82 -17.33 -13.07
C ASN A 375 23.87 -17.19 -11.88
N ILE A 376 22.64 -17.71 -11.96
CA ILE A 376 21.71 -17.73 -10.82
C ILE A 376 22.35 -18.44 -9.61
N ALA A 377 22.30 -17.77 -8.46
CA ALA A 377 22.90 -18.26 -7.22
C ALA A 377 21.84 -18.76 -6.25
N SER A 378 20.82 -17.94 -5.95
CA SER A 378 19.76 -18.32 -5.01
C SER A 378 18.51 -17.44 -5.10
N PHE A 379 17.42 -17.94 -4.49
CA PHE A 379 16.15 -17.24 -4.29
C PHE A 379 15.85 -17.21 -2.79
N LYS A 380 15.76 -16.01 -2.20
CA LYS A 380 15.66 -15.85 -0.74
C LYS A 380 14.52 -14.91 -0.35
N VAL A 381 13.81 -15.26 0.72
CA VAL A 381 12.86 -14.39 1.43
C VAL A 381 13.55 -13.88 2.69
N HIS A 382 13.45 -12.58 2.92
CA HIS A 382 14.12 -11.86 4.01
C HIS A 382 13.13 -11.40 5.07
N ASN A 383 13.64 -11.00 6.23
CA ASN A 383 12.81 -10.54 7.34
C ASN A 383 12.04 -9.25 7.04
N LEU A 384 12.62 -8.33 6.26
CA LEU A 384 12.11 -6.97 6.07
C LEU A 384 11.90 -6.63 4.58
N PRO A 385 10.97 -5.71 4.25
CA PRO A 385 10.88 -5.14 2.93
C PRO A 385 12.06 -4.18 2.64
N PRO A 386 12.50 -4.08 1.38
CA PRO A 386 13.52 -3.12 0.98
C PRO A 386 13.01 -1.67 1.07
N THR A 387 13.89 -0.70 1.34
CA THR A 387 13.55 0.73 1.47
C THR A 387 14.40 1.63 0.57
N ASN A 388 13.74 2.60 -0.08
CA ASN A 388 14.33 3.54 -1.06
C ASN A 388 15.11 4.71 -0.42
N LEU A 389 15.19 4.78 0.91
CA LEU A 389 15.87 5.88 1.62
C LEU A 389 17.40 5.76 1.61
N HIS A 390 17.96 4.62 1.20
CA HIS A 390 19.39 4.29 1.35
C HIS A 390 20.01 3.85 0.00
N ALA A 391 21.31 4.08 -0.15
CA ALA A 391 22.04 3.80 -1.39
C ALA A 391 22.04 2.31 -1.80
N ASP A 392 22.03 1.39 -0.83
CA ASP A 392 22.01 -0.06 -1.05
C ASP A 392 20.60 -0.65 -0.80
N TYR A 393 19.65 -0.37 -1.70
CA TYR A 393 18.23 -0.75 -1.61
C TYR A 393 18.00 -2.20 -1.15
N CYS A 394 18.64 -3.19 -1.78
CA CYS A 394 18.45 -4.61 -1.45
C CYS A 394 19.10 -5.04 -0.14
N LYS A 395 20.15 -4.36 0.35
CA LYS A 395 20.79 -4.73 1.63
C LYS A 395 19.91 -4.39 2.83
N THR A 396 18.92 -3.52 2.66
CA THR A 396 18.04 -3.08 3.74
C THR A 396 17.06 -4.16 4.24
N MET A 397 16.91 -5.28 3.51
CA MET A 397 15.95 -6.35 3.84
C MET A 397 16.32 -7.19 5.08
N GLY A 398 17.54 -7.06 5.59
CA GLY A 398 18.03 -7.83 6.72
C GLY A 398 18.30 -9.30 6.39
N ASP A 399 18.37 -10.13 7.43
CA ASP A 399 18.70 -11.55 7.30
C ASP A 399 17.58 -12.36 6.61
N ILE A 400 17.94 -13.58 6.18
CA ILE A 400 16.98 -14.55 5.63
C ILE A 400 15.90 -14.83 6.68
N PHE A 401 14.65 -14.95 6.24
CA PHE A 401 13.51 -15.16 7.13
C PHE A 401 13.63 -16.51 7.84
N GLU A 402 13.85 -16.47 9.16
CA GLU A 402 13.89 -17.64 10.02
C GLU A 402 13.35 -17.30 11.43
N PRO A 403 12.05 -17.51 11.66
CA PRO A 403 11.44 -17.30 12.96
C PRO A 403 11.71 -18.41 14.00
N ARG A 404 12.29 -19.56 13.65
CA ARG A 404 12.53 -20.66 14.61
C ARG A 404 13.81 -20.38 15.42
N HIS A 405 13.71 -20.41 16.75
CA HIS A 405 14.83 -20.09 17.65
C HIS A 405 15.93 -21.17 17.71
N GLU A 406 15.62 -22.43 17.37
CA GLU A 406 16.54 -23.58 17.45
C GLU A 406 16.81 -24.19 16.05
N PHE A 407 17.46 -23.43 15.16
CA PHE A 407 17.87 -23.93 13.85
C PHE A 407 19.37 -24.22 13.82
N ASN A 408 19.76 -25.49 13.70
CA ASN A 408 21.17 -25.89 13.66
C ASN A 408 21.75 -25.79 12.23
N VAL A 409 22.62 -24.81 12.02
CA VAL A 409 23.31 -24.56 10.74
C VAL A 409 24.29 -25.69 10.36
N GLU A 410 24.78 -26.48 11.32
CA GLU A 410 25.74 -27.57 11.05
C GLU A 410 25.15 -28.69 10.18
N ASN A 411 23.82 -28.83 10.16
CA ASN A 411 23.10 -29.85 9.38
C ASN A 411 22.53 -29.32 8.06
N TYR A 412 22.97 -28.16 7.58
CA TYR A 412 22.45 -27.54 6.35
C TYR A 412 22.79 -28.39 5.11
N PRO A 413 21.80 -29.08 4.50
CA PRO A 413 22.08 -29.96 3.37
C PRO A 413 22.30 -29.15 2.07
N PRO A 414 22.98 -29.73 1.05
CA PRO A 414 23.04 -29.11 -0.27
C PRO A 414 21.64 -28.87 -0.85
N PRO A 415 21.41 -27.86 -1.70
CA PRO A 415 20.08 -27.55 -2.22
C PRO A 415 19.37 -28.74 -2.88
N GLY A 416 18.12 -29.00 -2.50
CA GLY A 416 17.29 -30.09 -3.02
C GLY A 416 17.51 -31.46 -2.33
N TYR A 417 18.57 -31.62 -1.53
CA TYR A 417 18.92 -32.92 -0.93
C TYR A 417 18.33 -33.17 0.47
N GLY A 418 17.86 -32.12 1.16
CA GLY A 418 17.23 -32.22 2.48
C GLY A 418 15.72 -31.92 2.46
N THR A 419 14.99 -32.25 3.51
CA THR A 419 13.57 -31.88 3.65
C THR A 419 13.39 -30.39 3.95
N GLN A 420 12.19 -29.86 3.70
CA GLN A 420 11.94 -28.41 3.78
C GLN A 420 12.14 -27.82 5.20
N ASP A 421 11.99 -28.63 6.25
CA ASP A 421 12.27 -28.26 7.63
C ASP A 421 13.77 -28.07 7.94
N GLN A 422 14.67 -28.61 7.12
CA GLN A 422 16.12 -28.54 7.31
C GLN A 422 16.78 -27.29 6.72
N TYR A 423 16.02 -26.47 5.99
CA TYR A 423 16.50 -25.20 5.44
C TYR A 423 15.89 -24.03 6.19
N TYR A 424 16.48 -22.84 6.01
CA TYR A 424 15.82 -21.62 6.42
C TYR A 424 14.44 -21.50 5.78
N ILE A 425 13.45 -21.01 6.52
CA ILE A 425 12.09 -20.82 5.98
C ILE A 425 12.12 -19.91 4.74
N GLY A 426 13.03 -18.92 4.71
CA GLY A 426 13.25 -18.05 3.57
C GLY A 426 14.14 -18.60 2.44
N ASP A 427 14.83 -19.74 2.59
CA ASP A 427 15.66 -20.30 1.51
C ASP A 427 14.82 -21.13 0.53
N LEU A 428 14.40 -20.52 -0.58
CA LEU A 428 13.56 -21.19 -1.57
C LEU A 428 14.37 -22.12 -2.47
N LEU A 429 15.62 -21.77 -2.78
CA LEU A 429 16.46 -22.63 -3.62
C LEU A 429 16.76 -23.95 -2.90
N GLY A 430 17.20 -23.87 -1.64
CA GLY A 430 17.50 -25.03 -0.81
C GLY A 430 16.32 -26.00 -0.76
N LYS A 431 15.12 -25.46 -0.56
CA LYS A 431 13.88 -26.24 -0.38
C LYS A 431 13.31 -26.87 -1.64
N LEU A 432 13.47 -26.22 -2.81
CA LEU A 432 12.68 -26.52 -4.02
C LEU A 432 13.50 -27.10 -5.18
N SER A 433 14.83 -27.03 -5.12
CA SER A 433 15.69 -27.57 -6.19
C SER A 433 15.40 -29.05 -6.46
N GLY A 434 15.18 -29.41 -7.73
CA GLY A 434 14.92 -30.79 -8.17
C GLY A 434 13.55 -31.39 -7.81
N ARG A 435 12.61 -30.60 -7.26
CA ARG A 435 11.34 -31.09 -6.66
C ARG A 435 10.07 -30.80 -7.45
N ASN A 436 10.18 -30.45 -8.72
CA ASN A 436 9.02 -30.16 -9.55
C ASN A 436 8.60 -31.32 -10.46
N LYS A 437 9.36 -32.44 -10.56
CA LYS A 437 9.28 -33.53 -11.55
C LYS A 437 7.89 -33.94 -12.09
N MET A 438 6.79 -33.75 -11.35
CA MET A 438 5.43 -34.11 -11.75
C MET A 438 4.65 -33.00 -12.49
N ASP A 439 5.15 -31.76 -12.47
CA ASP A 439 4.51 -30.60 -13.08
C ASP A 439 5.19 -30.17 -14.40
N ARG A 440 4.74 -29.08 -15.02
CA ARG A 440 5.38 -28.54 -16.22
C ARG A 440 6.45 -27.52 -15.83
N HIS A 441 7.67 -27.73 -16.29
CA HIS A 441 8.82 -26.84 -16.09
C HIS A 441 9.49 -26.52 -17.41
N LYS A 442 10.18 -25.39 -17.45
CA LYS A 442 11.04 -25.01 -18.56
C LYS A 442 12.42 -24.70 -17.99
N TYR A 443 13.22 -25.73 -17.77
CA TYR A 443 14.63 -25.56 -17.46
C TYR A 443 15.37 -25.15 -18.74
N ILE A 444 16.21 -24.12 -18.64
CA ILE A 444 17.13 -23.77 -19.72
C ILE A 444 18.32 -24.73 -19.72
N ILE A 445 18.75 -25.12 -18.52
CA ILE A 445 19.83 -26.07 -18.27
C ILE A 445 19.29 -27.16 -17.35
N GLU A 446 19.14 -28.38 -17.88
CA GLU A 446 18.52 -29.51 -17.18
C GLU A 446 19.33 -29.98 -15.95
N ASP A 447 20.66 -29.93 -16.02
CA ASP A 447 21.55 -30.38 -14.93
C ASP A 447 22.52 -29.29 -14.47
N GLY A 448 22.57 -29.03 -13.16
CA GLY A 448 23.57 -28.16 -12.53
C GLY A 448 23.26 -26.65 -12.51
N SER A 449 22.04 -26.25 -12.88
CA SER A 449 21.56 -24.88 -12.67
C SER A 449 20.83 -24.73 -11.34
N ASN A 450 20.93 -23.54 -10.74
CA ASN A 450 20.13 -23.15 -9.57
C ASN A 450 18.82 -22.46 -9.99
N GLU A 451 18.35 -22.70 -11.21
CA GLU A 451 17.13 -22.07 -11.74
C GLU A 451 15.89 -22.68 -11.07
N LEU A 452 14.95 -21.82 -10.65
CA LEU A 452 13.60 -22.24 -10.28
C LEU A 452 12.62 -21.75 -11.34
N SER A 453 11.88 -22.67 -11.96
CA SER A 453 10.99 -22.39 -13.08
C SER A 453 9.74 -23.28 -13.00
N GLY A 454 8.55 -22.67 -13.09
CA GLY A 454 7.28 -23.37 -12.99
C GLY A 454 6.76 -23.47 -11.55
N ILE A 455 5.95 -24.51 -11.30
CA ILE A 455 5.12 -24.65 -10.10
C ILE A 455 5.82 -25.53 -9.06
N TYR A 456 5.73 -25.12 -7.79
CA TYR A 456 6.22 -25.84 -6.62
C TYR A 456 5.25 -25.70 -5.44
N TRP A 457 5.42 -26.51 -4.40
CA TRP A 457 4.70 -26.38 -3.13
C TRP A 457 5.67 -26.32 -1.93
N ASP A 458 5.26 -25.62 -0.88
CA ASP A 458 6.04 -25.43 0.35
C ASP A 458 5.16 -25.53 1.61
N LEU A 459 5.60 -26.31 2.59
CA LEU A 459 4.87 -26.57 3.84
C LEU A 459 5.24 -25.60 4.98
N PHE A 460 6.21 -24.71 4.78
CA PHE A 460 6.78 -23.86 5.83
C PHE A 460 6.71 -22.36 5.49
N LEU A 461 6.11 -21.99 4.36
CA LEU A 461 6.03 -20.61 3.87
C LEU A 461 4.60 -20.04 3.96
N PRO A 462 4.06 -19.75 5.16
CA PRO A 462 2.67 -19.33 5.30
C PRO A 462 2.41 -17.92 4.76
N LEU A 463 1.21 -17.70 4.21
CA LEU A 463 0.69 -16.37 3.82
C LEU A 463 -0.28 -15.78 4.86
N ALA A 464 -0.45 -16.46 6.00
CA ALA A 464 -1.33 -16.07 7.08
C ALA A 464 -0.76 -16.41 8.47
N GLY A 465 -1.19 -15.65 9.48
CA GLY A 465 -0.74 -15.80 10.86
C GLY A 465 0.59 -15.12 11.17
N ARG A 466 1.10 -15.34 12.39
CA ARG A 466 2.25 -14.63 12.98
C ARG A 466 3.53 -14.67 12.12
N HIS A 467 3.75 -15.77 11.41
CA HIS A 467 4.94 -15.98 10.59
C HIS A 467 4.68 -15.78 9.09
N SER A 468 3.60 -15.06 8.73
CA SER A 468 3.30 -14.73 7.34
C SER A 468 4.47 -14.02 6.65
N ILE A 469 4.70 -14.36 5.37
CA ILE A 469 5.69 -13.70 4.52
C ILE A 469 5.14 -12.51 3.72
N VAL A 470 3.86 -12.17 3.89
CA VAL A 470 3.24 -10.99 3.25
C VAL A 470 3.99 -9.72 3.70
N ASN A 471 4.23 -8.78 2.77
CA ASN A 471 5.03 -7.57 2.96
C ASN A 471 6.52 -7.79 3.30
N ARG A 472 7.04 -9.02 3.31
CA ARG A 472 8.48 -9.29 3.46
C ARG A 472 9.23 -9.12 2.14
N GLY A 473 10.55 -8.94 2.22
CA GLY A 473 11.43 -8.80 1.08
C GLY A 473 11.74 -10.13 0.41
N PHE A 474 11.89 -10.11 -0.90
CA PHE A 474 12.34 -11.22 -1.75
C PHE A 474 13.56 -10.77 -2.56
N SER A 475 14.55 -11.64 -2.68
CA SER A 475 15.76 -11.40 -3.46
C SER A 475 16.02 -12.54 -4.45
N LEU A 476 16.52 -12.15 -5.62
CA LEU A 476 17.12 -13.03 -6.61
C LEU A 476 18.59 -12.68 -6.70
N ASN A 477 19.45 -13.65 -6.43
CA ASN A 477 20.89 -13.44 -6.32
C ASN A 477 21.63 -14.17 -7.43
N GLN A 478 22.73 -13.59 -7.91
CA GLN A 478 23.63 -14.20 -8.89
C GLN A 478 25.05 -14.34 -8.34
N PHE A 479 25.81 -15.25 -8.93
CA PHE A 479 27.24 -15.39 -8.71
C PHE A 479 28.01 -14.38 -9.55
N ASP A 480 28.84 -13.58 -8.90
CA ASP A 480 29.92 -12.86 -9.56
C ASP A 480 31.07 -13.83 -9.81
N ARG A 481 31.27 -14.17 -11.08
CA ARG A 481 32.35 -15.06 -11.54
C ARG A 481 33.49 -14.29 -12.21
N SER A 482 33.56 -12.96 -12.05
CA SER A 482 34.63 -12.13 -12.62
C SER A 482 36.02 -12.56 -12.16
N ASN A 483 36.14 -13.01 -10.91
CA ASN A 483 37.33 -13.67 -10.37
C ASN A 483 37.04 -15.15 -10.06
N PRO A 484 37.59 -16.11 -10.83
CA PRO A 484 37.40 -17.53 -10.58
C PRO A 484 37.88 -18.03 -9.21
N GLN A 485 38.76 -17.28 -8.53
CA GLN A 485 39.28 -17.62 -7.19
C GLN A 485 38.43 -17.05 -6.04
N ASP A 486 37.49 -16.14 -6.33
CA ASP A 486 36.66 -15.45 -5.33
C ASP A 486 35.25 -15.23 -5.90
N ILE A 487 34.48 -16.33 -5.99
CA ILE A 487 33.10 -16.30 -6.46
C ILE A 487 32.21 -15.81 -5.32
N LYS A 488 31.59 -14.63 -5.51
CA LYS A 488 30.70 -14.01 -4.51
C LYS A 488 29.25 -14.02 -4.96
N GLU A 489 28.34 -14.19 -4.01
CA GLU A 489 26.91 -14.01 -4.24
C GLU A 489 26.52 -12.54 -4.03
N PHE A 490 25.73 -11.97 -4.93
CA PHE A 490 25.18 -10.62 -4.79
C PHE A 490 23.70 -10.56 -5.22
N PRO A 491 22.89 -9.65 -4.63
CA PRO A 491 21.50 -9.49 -5.02
C PRO A 491 21.38 -8.75 -6.36
N THR A 492 20.85 -9.45 -7.36
CA THR A 492 20.60 -8.91 -8.71
C THR A 492 19.25 -8.16 -8.77
N GLY A 493 18.30 -8.54 -7.93
CA GLY A 493 17.03 -7.84 -7.83
C GLY A 493 16.32 -8.14 -6.53
N CYS A 494 15.51 -7.20 -6.07
CA CYS A 494 14.71 -7.39 -4.87
C CYS A 494 13.42 -6.58 -4.88
N SER A 495 12.41 -7.05 -4.16
CA SER A 495 11.12 -6.39 -3.98
C SER A 495 10.31 -7.01 -2.85
N SER A 496 9.20 -6.39 -2.47
CA SER A 496 8.32 -6.87 -1.39
C SER A 496 7.18 -7.73 -1.92
N PHE A 497 6.72 -8.70 -1.13
CA PHE A 497 5.47 -9.41 -1.41
C PHE A 497 4.24 -8.53 -1.19
N SER A 498 3.45 -8.36 -2.24
CA SER A 498 2.20 -7.59 -2.24
C SER A 498 1.00 -8.50 -2.50
N LEU A 499 -0.15 -8.19 -1.92
CA LEU A 499 -1.37 -8.99 -2.08
C LEU A 499 -2.13 -8.62 -3.37
N TYR A 500 -2.62 -9.63 -4.08
CA TYR A 500 -3.37 -9.51 -5.34
C TYR A 500 -4.69 -10.28 -5.30
N GLU A 501 -5.67 -9.80 -6.06
CA GLU A 501 -6.91 -10.56 -6.27
C GLU A 501 -6.69 -11.63 -7.34
N ARG A 502 -7.01 -12.89 -7.01
CA ARG A 502 -6.83 -14.05 -7.91
C ARG A 502 -7.51 -13.87 -9.28
N SER A 503 -8.69 -13.24 -9.31
CA SER A 503 -9.52 -13.16 -10.52
C SER A 503 -9.17 -12.00 -11.47
N LYS A 504 -8.53 -10.93 -10.97
CA LYS A 504 -8.49 -9.65 -11.70
C LYS A 504 -7.10 -9.00 -11.83
N ASN A 505 -6.01 -9.70 -11.47
CA ASN A 505 -4.62 -9.24 -11.61
C ASN A 505 -4.33 -7.81 -11.06
N TYR A 506 -5.22 -7.25 -10.24
CA TYR A 506 -4.98 -5.98 -9.54
C TYR A 506 -4.52 -6.25 -8.12
N GLN A 507 -3.75 -5.30 -7.58
CA GLN A 507 -3.30 -5.32 -6.21
C GLN A 507 -4.48 -5.04 -5.26
N ILE A 508 -4.62 -5.83 -4.19
CA ILE A 508 -5.68 -5.63 -3.19
C ILE A 508 -5.46 -4.25 -2.53
N PRO A 509 -6.51 -3.40 -2.43
CA PRO A 509 -6.43 -2.14 -1.72
C PRO A 509 -6.11 -2.36 -0.23
N MET A 510 -5.11 -1.65 0.29
CA MET A 510 -4.67 -1.71 1.68
C MET A 510 -5.08 -0.45 2.43
N GLN A 511 -5.56 -0.61 3.65
CA GLN A 511 -5.61 0.47 4.63
C GLN A 511 -4.25 0.54 5.34
N THR A 512 -3.61 1.70 5.30
CA THR A 512 -2.33 1.94 5.98
C THR A 512 -2.50 3.05 7.02
N LEU A 513 -2.05 2.78 8.25
CA LEU A 513 -1.93 3.76 9.32
C LEU A 513 -0.45 3.98 9.66
N GLN A 514 -0.12 5.17 10.14
CA GLN A 514 1.23 5.57 10.49
C GLN A 514 1.28 6.17 11.90
N ALA A 515 2.28 5.77 12.67
CA ALA A 515 2.70 6.45 13.88
C ALA A 515 4.11 7.03 13.67
N GLN A 516 4.21 8.37 13.59
CA GLN A 516 5.48 9.05 13.37
C GLN A 516 5.99 9.69 14.66
N PHE A 517 7.15 9.24 15.13
CA PHE A 517 7.85 9.83 16.26
C PHE A 517 8.73 10.97 15.78
N ARG A 518 8.64 12.12 16.47
CA ARG A 518 9.45 13.31 16.18
C ARG A 518 10.28 13.76 17.38
N TYR A 519 9.77 13.55 18.60
CA TYR A 519 10.46 13.81 19.86
C TYR A 519 9.81 12.97 20.99
N PRO A 520 10.55 12.47 21.99
CA PRO A 520 12.02 12.42 22.13
C PRO A 520 12.64 11.26 21.34
N LEU A 521 11.82 10.50 20.63
CA LEU A 521 12.23 9.50 19.65
C LEU A 521 11.97 10.05 18.26
N VAL A 522 12.76 9.59 17.29
CA VAL A 522 12.57 9.87 15.87
C VAL A 522 12.39 8.55 15.15
N GLY A 523 11.33 8.43 14.36
CA GLY A 523 11.05 7.19 13.65
C GLY A 523 9.63 7.04 13.12
N LYS A 524 9.36 5.89 12.52
CA LYS A 524 8.07 5.59 11.88
C LYS A 524 7.67 4.13 12.13
N ILE A 525 6.42 3.92 12.51
CA ILE A 525 5.78 2.60 12.56
C ILE A 525 4.56 2.64 11.64
N LEU A 526 4.44 1.64 10.77
CA LEU A 526 3.34 1.49 9.83
C LEU A 526 2.50 0.26 10.18
N PHE A 527 1.19 0.39 10.07
CA PHE A 527 0.23 -0.70 10.21
C PHE A 527 -0.50 -0.88 8.90
N ARG A 528 -0.59 -2.12 8.40
CA ARG A 528 -1.14 -2.41 7.08
C ARG A 528 -2.09 -3.59 7.13
N GLN A 529 -3.30 -3.40 6.61
CA GLN A 529 -4.35 -4.42 6.56
C GLN A 529 -5.14 -4.24 5.26
N PRO A 530 -5.68 -5.30 4.62
CA PRO A 530 -6.62 -5.14 3.52
C PRO A 530 -7.77 -4.20 3.88
N LYS A 531 -8.09 -3.28 2.98
CA LYS A 531 -9.08 -2.21 3.23
C LYS A 531 -10.46 -2.80 3.46
N GLU A 532 -11.14 -2.33 4.50
CA GLU A 532 -12.50 -2.78 4.89
C GLU A 532 -12.60 -4.26 5.31
N GLU A 533 -11.47 -4.93 5.55
CA GLU A 533 -11.43 -6.32 6.00
C GLU A 533 -10.73 -6.48 7.37
N PRO A 534 -11.33 -5.98 8.48
CA PRO A 534 -10.68 -5.93 9.79
C PRO A 534 -10.33 -7.29 10.41
N TRP A 535 -10.78 -8.41 9.82
CA TRP A 535 -10.51 -9.80 10.26
C TRP A 535 -9.22 -10.38 9.71
N HIS A 536 -8.65 -9.78 8.67
CA HIS A 536 -7.35 -10.16 8.13
C HIS A 536 -6.21 -9.77 9.06
N ASP A 537 -5.05 -10.37 8.82
CA ASP A 537 -3.84 -10.08 9.60
C ASP A 537 -3.36 -8.65 9.31
N THR A 538 -2.83 -8.01 10.34
CA THR A 538 -2.22 -6.69 10.25
C THR A 538 -0.71 -6.82 10.30
N THR A 539 -0.06 -6.36 9.25
CA THR A 539 1.40 -6.23 9.20
C THR A 539 1.81 -4.94 9.91
N VAL A 540 2.74 -5.03 10.86
CA VAL A 540 3.34 -3.89 11.55
C VAL A 540 4.81 -3.78 11.14
N ILE A 541 5.16 -2.68 10.47
CA ILE A 541 6.51 -2.40 9.99
C ILE A 541 7.09 -1.27 10.84
N VAL A 542 8.12 -1.59 11.61
CA VAL A 542 8.94 -0.62 12.32
C VAL A 542 10.12 -0.28 11.41
N GLU A 543 10.22 0.99 11.02
CA GLU A 543 11.33 1.49 10.21
C GLU A 543 12.52 1.79 11.12
N TYR A 544 12.98 3.03 11.21
CA TYR A 544 14.03 3.40 12.15
C TYR A 544 13.41 3.96 13.44
N LEU A 545 14.04 3.69 14.59
CA LEU A 545 13.74 4.32 15.88
C LEU A 545 15.04 4.81 16.51
N ILE A 546 15.21 6.12 16.62
CA ILE A 546 16.44 6.74 17.13
C ILE A 546 16.13 7.65 18.31
N HIS A 547 17.00 7.67 19.32
CA HIS A 547 16.94 8.66 20.38
C HIS A 547 17.19 10.07 19.82
N ALA A 548 16.17 10.93 19.89
CA ALA A 548 16.18 12.25 19.26
C ALA A 548 16.71 13.36 20.17
N ASP A 549 16.64 13.17 21.48
CA ASP A 549 16.98 14.20 22.47
C ASP A 549 18.49 14.46 22.60
N GLY A 550 19.34 13.55 22.11
CA GLY A 550 20.81 13.63 22.18
C GLY A 550 21.40 13.28 23.55
N SER A 551 20.57 12.83 24.49
CA SER A 551 20.99 12.45 25.84
C SER A 551 21.57 11.02 25.91
N SER A 552 21.15 10.16 24.98
CA SER A 552 21.65 8.79 24.82
C SER A 552 22.15 8.58 23.39
N LEU A 553 23.47 8.50 23.24
CA LEU A 553 24.12 8.04 22.00
C LEU A 553 24.29 6.51 21.96
N ASN A 554 23.91 5.83 23.04
CA ASN A 554 23.97 4.38 23.14
C ASN A 554 22.64 3.75 22.70
N ASN A 555 22.76 2.57 22.10
CA ASN A 555 21.63 1.72 21.74
C ASN A 555 20.93 1.20 23.02
N THR A 556 19.61 1.06 22.96
CA THR A 556 18.79 0.52 24.06
C THR A 556 17.82 -0.53 23.55
N ASP A 557 17.62 -1.57 24.36
CA ASP A 557 16.89 -2.79 23.97
C ASP A 557 15.65 -3.04 24.81
N GLU A 558 14.88 -4.03 24.36
CA GLU A 558 13.78 -4.65 25.10
C GLU A 558 12.69 -3.67 25.54
N HIS A 559 12.42 -2.67 24.70
CA HIS A 559 11.36 -1.70 24.92
C HIS A 559 9.99 -2.34 24.68
N GLU A 560 9.18 -2.36 25.74
CA GLU A 560 7.75 -2.66 25.64
C GLU A 560 7.02 -1.52 24.95
N TRP A 561 5.90 -1.83 24.33
CA TRP A 561 5.14 -0.87 23.53
C TRP A 561 3.67 -1.26 23.45
N SER A 562 2.80 -0.24 23.51
CA SER A 562 1.36 -0.46 23.52
C SER A 562 0.60 0.69 22.89
N ILE A 563 -0.61 0.39 22.42
CA ILE A 563 -1.61 1.33 21.94
C ILE A 563 -2.48 1.77 23.12
N HIS A 564 -2.67 3.07 23.28
CA HIS A 564 -3.46 3.70 24.33
C HIS A 564 -4.72 4.36 23.78
N LEU A 565 -5.67 4.67 24.67
CA LEU A 565 -7.00 5.15 24.29
C LEU A 565 -7.02 6.51 23.58
N HIS A 566 -6.22 7.46 24.04
CA HIS A 566 -6.29 8.86 23.61
C HIS A 566 -5.06 9.27 22.81
N ALA A 567 -5.23 10.25 21.92
CA ALA A 567 -4.11 10.93 21.28
C ALA A 567 -3.24 11.63 22.33
N PRO A 568 -1.91 11.70 22.14
CA PRO A 568 -1.05 12.38 23.10
C PRO A 568 -1.29 13.89 23.04
N ASN A 569 -1.27 14.54 24.19
CA ASN A 569 -1.22 16.00 24.30
C ASN A 569 0.25 16.47 24.26
N ILE A 570 0.53 17.74 24.53
CA ILE A 570 1.88 18.34 24.54
C ILE A 570 2.75 17.80 25.72
N ASP A 571 2.21 16.90 26.55
CA ASP A 571 2.90 16.31 27.69
C ASP A 571 4.02 15.34 27.31
N TYR A 572 4.17 14.95 26.03
CA TYR A 572 5.36 14.23 25.57
C TYR A 572 6.66 15.05 25.70
N TYR A 573 6.58 16.38 25.79
CA TYR A 573 7.72 17.25 26.15
C TYR A 573 8.03 17.27 27.65
N SER A 574 7.07 16.89 28.50
CA SER A 574 7.32 16.82 29.95
C SER A 574 8.32 15.73 30.25
N TRP A 575 9.34 16.06 31.04
CA TRP A 575 10.28 15.04 31.52
C TRP A 575 9.62 14.13 32.56
N GLN A 576 8.80 14.67 33.45
CA GLN A 576 8.26 13.93 34.62
C GLN A 576 6.94 13.20 34.33
N ASN A 577 6.04 13.83 33.56
CA ASN A 577 4.71 13.30 33.27
C ASN A 577 4.56 12.98 31.78
N ARG A 578 5.57 12.31 31.22
CA ARG A 578 5.62 12.05 29.79
C ARG A 578 4.50 11.13 29.34
N CYS A 579 3.75 11.55 28.32
CA CYS A 579 2.73 10.72 27.67
C CYS A 579 1.61 10.22 28.60
N VAL A 580 1.38 10.84 29.75
CA VAL A 580 0.33 10.44 30.70
C VAL A 580 -1.07 10.68 30.10
N SER A 581 -1.21 11.70 29.26
CA SER A 581 -2.43 12.08 28.55
C SER A 581 -3.03 10.99 27.67
N THR A 582 -2.22 10.02 27.24
CA THR A 582 -2.69 8.92 26.38
C THR A 582 -3.67 7.98 27.11
N GLY A 583 -3.70 8.02 28.45
CA GLY A 583 -4.59 7.23 29.29
C GLY A 583 -4.14 5.77 29.41
N ASP A 584 -5.12 4.87 29.53
CA ASP A 584 -4.89 3.43 29.68
C ASP A 584 -4.63 2.72 28.35
N ILE A 585 -4.08 1.52 28.44
CA ILE A 585 -3.88 0.61 27.30
C ILE A 585 -5.25 0.28 26.68
N PHE A 586 -5.34 0.35 25.36
CA PHE A 586 -6.56 0.10 24.62
C PHE A 586 -7.06 -1.33 24.83
N ASN A 587 -8.28 -1.47 25.36
CA ASN A 587 -8.85 -2.76 25.75
C ASN A 587 -10.37 -2.82 25.46
N PRO A 588 -10.78 -2.83 24.18
CA PRO A 588 -12.20 -2.86 23.81
C PRO A 588 -12.88 -4.17 24.23
N THR A 589 -12.11 -5.25 24.37
CA THR A 589 -12.58 -6.58 24.76
C THR A 589 -12.67 -6.78 26.27
N LYS A 590 -12.31 -5.75 27.07
CA LYS A 590 -12.40 -5.73 28.55
C LYS A 590 -11.69 -6.92 29.22
N VAL A 591 -10.55 -7.35 28.67
CA VAL A 591 -9.70 -8.38 29.28
C VAL A 591 -9.20 -7.89 30.66
N PRO A 592 -9.19 -8.72 31.72
CA PRO A 592 -8.73 -8.30 33.04
C PRO A 592 -7.29 -7.79 33.07
N THR A 593 -7.00 -6.92 34.05
CA THR A 593 -5.75 -6.14 34.13
C THR A 593 -4.52 -6.92 34.61
N ASN A 594 -4.67 -8.09 35.23
CA ASN A 594 -3.61 -8.72 36.04
C ASN A 594 -2.70 -9.72 35.30
N GLU A 595 -2.93 -10.01 34.02
CA GLU A 595 -2.12 -10.95 33.25
C GLU A 595 -1.16 -10.20 32.33
N ARG A 596 0.16 -10.33 32.58
CA ARG A 596 1.19 -9.81 31.66
C ARG A 596 1.20 -10.69 30.41
N CYS A 597 1.16 -10.07 29.23
CA CYS A 597 1.14 -10.77 27.95
C CYS A 597 2.48 -11.36 27.49
N LEU A 598 3.40 -11.61 28.43
CA LEU A 598 4.73 -12.11 28.14
C LEU A 598 4.65 -13.64 27.97
N ASP A 599 5.15 -14.08 26.82
CA ASP A 599 5.25 -15.45 26.30
C ASP A 599 4.07 -16.08 25.53
N ASP A 600 4.53 -16.75 24.47
CA ASP A 600 3.92 -17.53 23.40
C ASP A 600 2.40 -17.52 23.24
N GLY A 601 1.91 -16.66 22.34
CA GLY A 601 0.56 -16.81 21.79
C GLY A 601 -0.58 -16.58 22.78
N ASN A 602 -0.35 -15.85 23.88
CA ASN A 602 -1.39 -15.48 24.85
C ASN A 602 -2.57 -14.77 24.16
N LYS A 603 -3.58 -15.55 23.76
CA LYS A 603 -4.84 -15.09 23.12
C LYS A 603 -5.72 -14.23 24.04
N LEU A 604 -5.35 -14.11 25.33
CA LEU A 604 -6.03 -13.31 26.35
C LEU A 604 -5.22 -12.07 26.72
N CYS A 605 -4.69 -11.37 25.73
CA CYS A 605 -3.99 -10.10 25.93
C CYS A 605 -4.92 -8.91 25.66
N ARG A 606 -4.72 -7.78 26.36
CA ARG A 606 -5.37 -6.51 25.99
C ARG A 606 -5.00 -6.20 24.55
N LEU A 607 -5.97 -5.81 23.73
CA LEU A 607 -5.76 -5.58 22.31
C LEU A 607 -4.63 -4.59 22.02
N GLY A 608 -4.50 -3.56 22.84
CA GLY A 608 -3.47 -2.54 22.70
C GLY A 608 -2.10 -2.95 23.22
N ASP A 609 -1.93 -4.05 23.97
CA ASP A 609 -0.60 -4.45 24.43
C ASP A 609 0.12 -5.24 23.32
N LEU A 610 1.02 -4.55 22.62
CA LEU A 610 1.77 -5.08 21.49
C LEU A 610 3.05 -5.79 21.91
N SER A 611 3.38 -5.80 23.21
CA SER A 611 4.53 -6.55 23.74
C SER A 611 4.41 -8.05 23.46
N ARG A 612 3.20 -8.56 23.21
CA ARG A 612 2.92 -9.93 22.74
C ARG A 612 3.60 -10.27 21.39
N LEU A 613 3.87 -9.27 20.56
CA LEU A 613 4.56 -9.43 19.28
C LEU A 613 6.08 -9.52 19.46
N GLY A 614 6.58 -9.06 20.61
CA GLY A 614 8.00 -8.88 20.91
C GLY A 614 8.30 -7.45 21.34
N THR A 615 9.56 -7.20 21.67
CA THR A 615 10.06 -5.90 22.12
C THR A 615 10.71 -5.09 20.98
N LEU A 616 10.81 -3.78 21.17
CA LEU A 616 11.47 -2.86 20.25
C LEU A 616 12.90 -2.53 20.71
N ASN A 617 13.76 -2.25 19.74
CA ASN A 617 15.11 -1.75 19.97
C ASN A 617 15.18 -0.32 19.43
N ILE A 618 15.94 0.53 20.11
CA ILE A 618 16.08 1.95 19.76
C ILE A 618 17.57 2.25 19.62
N ALA A 619 17.96 2.81 18.48
CA ALA A 619 19.34 3.16 18.22
C ALA A 619 19.71 4.49 18.89
N GLY A 620 20.96 4.60 19.33
CA GLY A 620 21.53 5.86 19.82
C GLY A 620 21.84 6.85 18.70
N GLY A 621 22.12 6.35 17.50
CA GLY A 621 22.45 7.17 16.34
C GLY A 621 22.02 6.55 15.01
N LYS A 622 22.22 7.33 13.94
CA LYS A 622 21.79 7.01 12.58
C LYS A 622 22.47 5.75 12.01
N ILE A 623 23.76 5.58 12.25
CA ILE A 623 24.59 4.50 11.66
C ILE A 623 24.02 3.11 12.00
N ASP A 624 23.61 2.92 13.26
CA ASP A 624 23.11 1.63 13.73
C ASP A 624 21.61 1.42 13.44
N SER A 625 20.87 2.50 13.20
CA SER A 625 19.41 2.49 13.15
C SER A 625 18.82 1.46 12.18
N LEU A 626 19.34 1.40 10.95
CA LEU A 626 18.82 0.53 9.90
C LEU A 626 18.94 -0.96 10.25
N ARG A 627 20.08 -1.36 10.83
CA ARG A 627 20.34 -2.76 11.20
C ARG A 627 19.68 -3.14 12.51
N TYR A 628 19.59 -2.20 13.45
CA TYR A 628 19.26 -2.49 14.84
C TYR A 628 17.78 -2.38 15.18
N THR A 629 17.05 -1.48 14.51
CA THR A 629 15.72 -1.03 14.96
C THR A 629 14.59 -1.51 14.05
N ARG A 630 14.88 -1.78 12.77
CA ARG A 630 13.88 -2.26 11.82
C ARG A 630 13.37 -3.64 12.21
N LYS A 631 12.05 -3.79 12.33
CA LYS A 631 11.37 -5.06 12.63
C LYS A 631 10.05 -5.13 11.87
N LEU A 632 9.65 -6.34 11.50
CA LEU A 632 8.33 -6.61 10.92
C LEU A 632 7.61 -7.66 11.75
N PHE A 633 6.41 -7.32 12.21
CA PHE A 633 5.51 -8.19 12.95
C PHE A 633 4.23 -8.42 12.15
N THR A 634 3.58 -9.56 12.39
CA THR A 634 2.23 -9.83 11.89
C THR A 634 1.34 -10.13 13.08
N ASP A 635 0.31 -9.33 13.27
CA ASP A 635 -0.69 -9.51 14.32
C ASP A 635 -2.00 -9.97 13.69
N ASP A 636 -2.52 -11.12 14.14
CA ASP A 636 -3.74 -11.71 13.61
C ASP A 636 -5.01 -11.10 14.22
N ASN A 637 -4.92 -10.23 15.22
CA ASN A 637 -6.07 -9.72 15.96
C ASN A 637 -6.11 -8.19 16.09
N LEU A 638 -5.26 -7.44 15.38
CA LEU A 638 -5.20 -5.97 15.45
C LEU A 638 -5.93 -5.30 14.26
N PRO A 639 -7.20 -4.87 14.39
CA PRO A 639 -7.93 -4.28 13.28
C PRO A 639 -7.60 -2.79 13.06
N LEU A 640 -7.54 -2.37 11.79
CA LEU A 640 -7.37 -0.96 11.38
C LEU A 640 -8.69 -0.25 11.03
N SER A 641 -9.77 -1.02 10.91
CA SER A 641 -11.14 -0.56 10.65
C SER A 641 -12.15 -1.24 11.58
N GLY A 642 -13.42 -0.84 11.48
CA GLY A 642 -14.50 -1.36 12.32
C GLY A 642 -14.48 -0.84 13.76
N PHE A 643 -15.23 -1.49 14.64
CA PHE A 643 -15.45 -1.04 16.02
C PHE A 643 -14.16 -0.91 16.86
N SER A 644 -13.24 -1.87 16.73
CA SER A 644 -11.98 -1.90 17.49
C SER A 644 -10.80 -1.25 16.77
N ASN A 645 -11.06 -0.36 15.79
CA ASN A 645 -10.02 0.31 15.02
C ASN A 645 -9.06 1.11 15.93
N ILE A 646 -7.80 1.22 15.49
CA ILE A 646 -6.74 1.95 16.21
C ILE A 646 -6.47 3.35 15.66
N LEU A 647 -7.22 3.81 14.65
CA LEU A 647 -7.05 5.14 14.08
C LEU A 647 -7.35 6.21 15.14
N GLY A 648 -6.49 7.23 15.23
CA GLY A 648 -6.63 8.34 16.18
C GLY A 648 -6.21 8.03 17.62
N LYS A 649 -5.89 6.77 17.93
CA LYS A 649 -5.28 6.35 19.19
C LYS A 649 -3.81 6.76 19.22
N SER A 650 -3.10 6.41 20.28
CA SER A 650 -1.66 6.67 20.40
C SER A 650 -0.87 5.40 20.63
N ILE A 651 0.37 5.39 20.13
CA ILE A 651 1.35 4.39 20.48
C ILE A 651 2.27 4.97 21.56
N THR A 652 2.58 4.18 22.57
CA THR A 652 3.50 4.55 23.65
C THR A 652 4.57 3.48 23.76
N ILE A 653 5.83 3.92 23.80
CA ILE A 653 7.01 3.07 24.02
C ILE A 653 7.49 3.30 25.45
N TYR A 654 7.79 2.22 26.16
CA TYR A 654 8.25 2.26 27.56
C TYR A 654 9.76 2.11 27.67
N GLY A 655 10.36 2.70 28.70
CA GLY A 655 11.78 2.57 29.02
C GLY A 655 11.98 2.05 30.43
N LYS A 656 12.19 0.73 30.57
CA LYS A 656 12.38 0.03 31.85
C LYS A 656 13.59 0.55 32.64
N ASN A 657 14.65 0.93 31.94
CA ASN A 657 15.91 1.39 32.52
C ASN A 657 16.01 2.92 32.65
N GLY A 658 14.88 3.63 32.51
CA GLY A 658 14.85 5.09 32.60
C GLY A 658 14.99 5.61 34.04
N PRO A 659 15.40 6.87 34.23
CA PRO A 659 15.40 7.50 35.55
C PRO A 659 14.00 7.49 36.17
N VAL A 660 13.87 7.09 37.44
CA VAL A 660 12.58 6.99 38.15
C VAL A 660 11.77 8.29 38.06
N ALA A 661 12.44 9.44 38.11
CA ALA A 661 11.81 10.76 38.01
C ALA A 661 11.17 11.07 36.63
N ARG A 662 11.52 10.32 35.57
CA ARG A 662 10.95 10.47 34.22
C ARG A 662 9.63 9.70 34.06
N GLY A 663 9.39 8.72 34.91
CA GLY A 663 8.36 7.71 34.71
C GLY A 663 8.73 6.68 33.63
N GLU A 664 7.84 5.73 33.39
CA GLU A 664 8.11 4.55 32.54
C GLU A 664 7.93 4.84 31.04
N ARG A 665 7.08 5.80 30.64
CA ARG A 665 6.76 6.10 29.23
C ARG A 665 7.87 6.91 28.56
N LEU A 666 8.60 6.32 27.61
CA LEU A 666 9.74 6.92 26.92
C LEU A 666 9.31 7.94 25.87
N GLY A 667 8.31 7.61 25.06
CA GLY A 667 7.79 8.47 24.01
C GLY A 667 6.46 7.95 23.47
N CYS A 668 5.66 8.85 22.91
CA CYS A 668 4.36 8.53 22.34
C CYS A 668 4.06 9.39 21.12
N THR A 669 3.20 8.88 20.25
CA THR A 669 2.69 9.63 19.09
C THR A 669 1.30 9.13 18.71
N ARG A 670 0.56 9.95 17.96
CA ARG A 670 -0.76 9.60 17.43
C ARG A 670 -0.62 8.64 16.25
N ILE A 671 -1.59 7.72 16.11
CA ILE A 671 -1.77 6.86 14.94
C ILE A 671 -2.70 7.60 13.97
N GLU A 672 -2.17 7.94 12.80
CA GLU A 672 -2.84 8.72 11.76
C GLU A 672 -2.98 7.90 10.48
N GLY A 673 -3.84 8.32 9.55
CA GLY A 673 -3.95 7.66 8.26
C GLY A 673 -2.72 7.89 7.38
N PHE A 674 -2.42 6.94 6.50
CA PHE A 674 -1.39 7.08 5.48
C PHE A 674 -1.99 6.75 4.11
N HIS A 675 -2.24 7.80 3.32
CA HIS A 675 -2.96 7.66 2.05
C HIS A 675 -2.07 7.19 0.91
N PRO A 676 -2.62 6.38 -0.01
CA PRO A 676 -1.94 6.04 -1.25
C PRO A 676 -1.69 7.29 -2.11
N ARG A 677 -0.79 7.18 -3.08
CA ARG A 677 -0.48 8.27 -4.02
C ARG A 677 -1.03 7.91 -5.40
N LYS A 678 -1.73 8.86 -5.97
CA LYS A 678 -2.28 8.79 -7.32
C LYS A 678 -1.94 10.07 -8.06
N ILE A 679 -1.42 9.92 -9.27
CA ILE A 679 -1.17 11.05 -10.17
C ILE A 679 -1.78 10.79 -11.54
N ILE A 680 -2.18 11.87 -12.21
CA ILE A 680 -2.87 11.83 -13.50
C ILE A 680 -2.33 12.97 -14.37
N ALA A 681 -1.87 12.64 -15.57
CA ALA A 681 -1.67 13.58 -16.67
C ALA A 681 -2.82 13.44 -17.67
N LYS A 682 -3.71 14.45 -17.73
CA LYS A 682 -4.88 14.48 -18.63
C LYS A 682 -5.12 15.83 -19.32
N ASN A 683 -4.54 16.91 -18.79
CA ASN A 683 -4.69 18.26 -19.29
C ASN A 683 -3.61 18.52 -20.34
N TRP A 684 -3.83 18.07 -21.58
CA TRP A 684 -2.82 18.20 -22.64
C TRP A 684 -2.72 19.63 -23.20
N HIS A 685 -1.49 20.08 -23.45
CA HIS A 685 -1.12 21.37 -24.03
C HIS A 685 -0.33 21.14 -25.32
N PRO A 686 -0.69 21.78 -26.45
CA PRO A 686 0.09 21.69 -27.69
C PRO A 686 1.19 22.75 -27.77
N ASN A 687 2.20 22.51 -28.60
CA ASN A 687 3.14 23.53 -29.07
C ASN A 687 2.57 24.30 -30.28
N GLY A 688 1.55 25.13 -30.02
CA GLY A 688 0.78 25.82 -31.06
C GLY A 688 -0.19 24.91 -31.83
N GLY A 689 -1.17 25.51 -32.52
CA GLY A 689 -2.17 24.78 -33.32
C GLY A 689 -3.31 24.13 -32.51
N GLN A 690 -4.12 23.31 -33.17
CA GLN A 690 -5.21 22.54 -32.54
C GLN A 690 -4.71 21.15 -32.09
N LEU A 691 -5.04 20.75 -30.86
CA LEU A 691 -4.71 19.44 -30.32
C LEU A 691 -5.88 18.46 -30.47
N GLN A 692 -5.62 17.28 -31.02
CA GLN A 692 -6.62 16.20 -31.12
C GLN A 692 -6.44 15.11 -30.06
N LEU A 693 -5.23 14.97 -29.49
CA LEU A 693 -4.90 13.96 -28.49
C LEU A 693 -5.90 13.99 -27.31
N LYS A 694 -6.54 12.86 -27.06
CA LYS A 694 -7.36 12.62 -25.87
C LYS A 694 -6.80 11.45 -25.09
N GLY A 695 -7.00 11.47 -23.77
CA GLY A 695 -6.60 10.36 -22.91
C GLY A 695 -5.88 10.82 -21.65
N LYS A 696 -5.33 9.85 -20.93
CA LYS A 696 -4.66 10.05 -19.66
C LYS A 696 -3.47 9.10 -19.49
N VAL A 697 -2.49 9.56 -18.73
CA VAL A 697 -1.53 8.69 -18.06
C VAL A 697 -1.84 8.76 -16.57
N GLU A 698 -2.20 7.64 -15.97
CA GLU A 698 -2.56 7.54 -14.56
C GLU A 698 -1.59 6.59 -13.86
N MET A 699 -1.09 6.99 -12.70
CA MET A 699 -0.15 6.18 -11.91
C MET A 699 -0.64 6.10 -10.47
N TYR A 700 -0.52 4.91 -9.88
CA TYR A 700 -1.01 4.62 -8.55
C TYR A 700 0.02 3.78 -7.78
N GLN A 701 0.29 4.18 -6.54
CA GLN A 701 1.18 3.47 -5.62
C GLN A 701 0.59 3.51 -4.21
N GLN A 702 0.41 2.33 -3.59
CA GLN A 702 -0.23 2.22 -2.28
C GLN A 702 0.66 2.68 -1.13
N SER A 703 1.94 2.32 -1.17
CA SER A 703 2.96 2.76 -0.22
C SER A 703 4.36 2.74 -0.85
N GLU A 704 5.36 3.17 -0.10
CA GLU A 704 6.76 3.20 -0.53
C GLU A 704 7.40 1.82 -0.79
N TYR A 705 6.77 0.72 -0.36
CA TYR A 705 7.29 -0.65 -0.52
C TYR A 705 6.75 -1.41 -1.73
N GLU A 706 5.77 -0.84 -2.44
CA GLU A 706 5.13 -1.48 -3.58
C GLU A 706 5.50 -0.84 -4.89
N ILE A 707 5.32 -1.62 -5.95
CA ILE A 707 5.49 -1.17 -7.33
C ILE A 707 4.44 -0.12 -7.70
N THR A 708 4.77 0.69 -8.70
CA THR A 708 3.84 1.67 -9.26
C THR A 708 3.04 1.03 -10.38
N ASN A 709 1.72 1.05 -10.28
CA ASN A 709 0.83 0.67 -11.37
C ASN A 709 0.64 1.87 -12.31
N VAL A 710 0.82 1.66 -13.60
CA VAL A 710 0.73 2.69 -14.64
C VAL A 710 -0.35 2.30 -15.64
N GLU A 711 -1.39 3.12 -15.76
CA GLU A 711 -2.42 3.03 -16.80
C GLU A 711 -2.14 4.11 -17.86
N VAL A 712 -1.88 3.70 -19.09
CA VAL A 712 -1.74 4.60 -20.23
C VAL A 712 -2.93 4.43 -21.14
N SER A 713 -3.64 5.52 -21.43
CA SER A 713 -4.76 5.54 -22.38
C SER A 713 -4.66 6.77 -23.26
N PHE A 714 -4.46 6.57 -24.57
CA PHE A 714 -4.44 7.60 -25.60
C PHE A 714 -5.41 7.26 -26.72
N LYS A 715 -6.02 8.30 -27.28
CA LYS A 715 -6.91 8.27 -28.44
C LYS A 715 -6.60 9.43 -29.35
N ASP A 716 -6.95 9.28 -30.62
CA ASP A 716 -6.67 10.27 -31.67
C ASP A 716 -5.15 10.54 -31.79
N LEU A 717 -4.33 9.49 -31.64
CA LEU A 717 -2.90 9.53 -31.93
C LEU A 717 -2.68 9.70 -33.44
N ASP A 718 -1.80 10.61 -33.81
CA ASP A 718 -1.50 10.94 -35.20
C ASP A 718 0.02 11.05 -35.36
N ASP A 719 0.62 10.22 -36.21
CA ASP A 719 2.07 10.11 -36.45
C ASP A 719 2.94 10.29 -35.18
N THR A 720 2.55 9.65 -34.07
CA THR A 720 3.28 9.70 -32.81
C THR A 720 4.38 8.66 -32.76
N SER A 721 5.35 8.90 -31.89
CA SER A 721 6.50 8.00 -31.72
C SER A 721 6.80 7.75 -30.24
N TRP A 722 7.26 8.74 -29.50
CA TRP A 722 7.76 8.57 -28.13
C TRP A 722 6.97 9.36 -27.10
N TYR A 723 7.04 8.94 -25.84
CA TYR A 723 6.48 9.66 -24.69
C TYR A 723 7.36 9.49 -23.46
N HIS A 724 7.63 10.61 -22.76
CA HIS A 724 8.56 10.65 -21.63
C HIS A 724 8.05 11.55 -20.52
N ILE A 725 8.59 11.35 -19.31
CA ILE A 725 8.51 12.29 -18.20
C ILE A 725 9.71 13.23 -18.25
N HIS A 726 9.44 14.53 -18.23
CA HIS A 726 10.40 15.61 -18.25
C HIS A 726 10.63 16.19 -16.85
N GLN A 727 11.60 17.08 -16.70
CA GLN A 727 12.07 17.50 -15.38
C GLN A 727 11.10 18.43 -14.65
N THR A 728 10.27 19.20 -15.35
CA THR A 728 9.48 20.29 -14.76
C THR A 728 8.01 20.29 -15.19
N SER A 729 7.18 21.10 -14.53
CA SER A 729 5.74 21.28 -14.80
C SER A 729 5.49 22.10 -16.07
N VAL A 730 4.32 21.96 -16.68
CA VAL A 730 3.93 22.77 -17.85
C VAL A 730 3.59 24.20 -17.45
N GLU A 731 4.17 25.20 -18.13
CA GLU A 731 3.81 26.61 -17.98
C GLU A 731 2.67 26.98 -18.94
N GLU A 732 1.44 27.05 -18.41
CA GLU A 732 0.21 27.17 -19.20
C GLU A 732 0.06 28.48 -19.99
N ASP A 733 0.79 29.54 -19.61
CA ASP A 733 0.72 30.87 -20.23
C ASP A 733 1.57 31.01 -21.49
N LEU A 734 2.42 30.02 -21.80
CA LEU A 734 3.26 30.00 -22.99
C LEU A 734 2.50 29.48 -24.22
N GLU A 735 2.84 30.02 -25.40
CA GLU A 735 2.32 29.55 -26.69
C GLU A 735 2.92 28.19 -27.09
N PHE A 736 4.18 27.95 -26.70
CA PHE A 736 4.92 26.71 -26.93
C PHE A 736 5.40 26.09 -25.60
N PRO A 737 4.47 25.61 -24.75
CA PRO A 737 4.75 25.23 -23.37
C PRO A 737 5.48 23.88 -23.24
N CYS A 738 5.63 23.12 -24.33
CA CYS A 738 6.28 21.83 -24.30
C CYS A 738 7.74 21.86 -24.77
N GLU A 739 8.25 23.02 -25.20
CA GLU A 739 9.63 23.16 -25.70
C GLU A 739 10.72 22.73 -24.71
N ASP A 740 11.90 22.44 -25.24
CA ASP A 740 13.08 22.09 -24.43
C ASP A 740 13.51 23.21 -23.48
N SER A 741 13.28 24.47 -23.87
CA SER A 741 13.57 25.64 -23.05
C SER A 741 12.72 25.75 -21.76
N THR A 742 11.61 25.00 -21.67
CA THR A 742 10.62 25.11 -20.59
C THR A 742 10.53 23.85 -19.74
N LEU A 743 10.44 22.68 -20.40
CA LEU A 743 10.34 21.37 -19.76
C LEU A 743 11.70 20.67 -19.57
N TYR A 744 12.75 21.20 -20.22
CA TYR A 744 14.11 20.67 -20.20
C TYR A 744 14.18 19.22 -20.72
N GLY A 745 15.24 18.51 -20.34
CA GLY A 745 15.46 17.12 -20.70
C GLY A 745 14.52 16.15 -20.00
N GLN A 746 14.67 14.87 -20.33
CA GLN A 746 13.99 13.76 -19.67
C GLN A 746 14.45 13.65 -18.21
N TYR A 747 13.54 13.19 -17.35
CA TYR A 747 13.86 12.97 -15.94
C TYR A 747 14.77 11.74 -15.77
N ASN A 748 15.95 11.97 -15.18
CA ASN A 748 17.01 10.97 -15.05
C ASN A 748 17.83 11.16 -13.76
N PRO A 749 17.22 10.97 -12.58
CA PRO A 749 17.92 11.13 -11.30
C PRO A 749 19.03 10.09 -11.09
N THR A 750 18.94 8.94 -11.77
CA THR A 750 19.92 7.84 -11.70
C THR A 750 21.07 7.97 -12.70
N HIS A 751 21.13 9.06 -13.48
CA HIS A 751 22.20 9.35 -14.44
C HIS A 751 22.46 8.22 -15.47
N ILE A 752 21.42 7.51 -15.87
CA ILE A 752 21.51 6.44 -16.89
C ILE A 752 21.90 7.06 -18.23
N ASN A 753 22.84 6.43 -18.93
CA ASN A 753 23.26 6.88 -20.27
C ASN A 753 22.32 6.31 -21.33
N PRO A 754 21.49 7.13 -22.01
CA PRO A 754 20.52 6.64 -22.99
C PRO A 754 21.15 5.93 -24.19
N LYS A 755 22.43 6.19 -24.49
CA LYS A 755 23.13 5.52 -25.60
C LYS A 755 23.42 4.04 -25.33
N LEU A 756 23.38 3.64 -24.06
CA LEU A 756 23.61 2.25 -23.63
C LEU A 756 22.29 1.54 -23.29
N SER A 757 21.16 2.25 -23.32
CA SER A 757 19.86 1.67 -23.05
C SER A 757 19.48 0.67 -24.15
N PRO A 758 18.89 -0.49 -23.80
CA PRO A 758 18.41 -1.46 -24.78
C PRO A 758 17.30 -0.89 -25.67
N LEU A 759 16.93 -1.63 -26.72
CA LEU A 759 15.75 -1.31 -27.52
C LEU A 759 14.48 -1.29 -26.64
N PRO A 760 13.44 -0.50 -27.00
CA PRO A 760 12.21 -0.42 -26.22
C PRO A 760 11.62 -1.79 -25.86
N VAL A 761 11.15 -1.95 -24.61
CA VAL A 761 10.54 -3.15 -24.01
C VAL A 761 11.50 -4.33 -23.76
N VAL A 762 12.71 -4.31 -24.36
CA VAL A 762 13.69 -5.41 -24.27
C VAL A 762 14.45 -5.42 -22.94
N GLY A 763 14.77 -4.24 -22.41
CA GLY A 763 15.56 -4.09 -21.19
C GLY A 763 14.73 -4.14 -19.90
N THR A 764 15.44 -4.12 -18.78
CA THR A 764 14.85 -3.94 -17.45
C THR A 764 14.65 -2.47 -17.09
N THR A 765 13.78 -2.17 -16.13
CA THR A 765 13.39 -0.77 -15.80
C THR A 765 14.56 0.12 -15.35
N ASP A 766 15.62 -0.46 -14.79
CA ASP A 766 16.85 0.20 -14.34
C ASP A 766 17.84 0.51 -15.47
N GLN A 767 17.63 -0.02 -16.67
CA GLN A 767 18.48 0.23 -17.84
C GLN A 767 18.02 1.45 -18.68
N TYR A 768 16.85 2.01 -18.35
CA TYR A 768 16.29 3.19 -19.00
C TYR A 768 16.26 4.37 -18.04
N GLN A 769 16.38 5.58 -18.59
CA GLN A 769 16.14 6.80 -17.80
C GLN A 769 14.78 6.69 -17.09
N MET A 770 14.69 7.16 -15.84
CA MET A 770 13.48 6.98 -15.04
C MET A 770 12.22 7.48 -15.74
N GLY A 771 12.33 8.61 -16.46
CA GLY A 771 11.27 9.20 -17.25
C GLY A 771 11.07 8.62 -18.66
N ASP A 772 11.85 7.64 -19.13
CA ASP A 772 11.69 7.06 -20.46
C ASP A 772 10.59 5.98 -20.47
N LEU A 773 9.33 6.43 -20.59
CA LEU A 773 8.18 5.53 -20.61
C LEU A 773 8.11 4.70 -21.90
N SER A 774 8.50 5.27 -23.04
CA SER A 774 8.55 4.53 -24.31
C SER A 774 9.60 3.43 -24.32
N GLY A 775 10.80 3.68 -23.77
CA GLY A 775 11.82 2.66 -23.60
C GLY A 775 11.33 1.51 -22.72
N LYS A 776 10.62 1.81 -21.63
CA LYS A 776 10.13 0.80 -20.68
C LYS A 776 8.88 0.04 -21.16
N PHE A 777 7.92 0.73 -21.78
CA PHE A 777 6.56 0.21 -22.04
C PHE A 777 6.22 0.07 -23.53
N GLY A 778 7.08 0.56 -24.41
CA GLY A 778 6.91 0.53 -25.87
C GLY A 778 6.55 1.88 -26.45
N THR A 779 6.85 2.06 -27.74
CA THR A 779 6.60 3.29 -28.49
C THR A 779 5.15 3.39 -28.96
N LEU A 780 4.73 4.59 -29.37
CA LEU A 780 3.41 4.91 -29.94
C LEU A 780 3.40 4.87 -31.48
N ASP A 781 4.35 4.14 -32.05
CA ASP A 781 4.62 4.12 -33.48
C ASP A 781 3.45 3.53 -34.28
N GLY A 782 2.80 4.36 -35.10
CA GLY A 782 1.74 3.91 -36.03
C GLY A 782 0.42 3.53 -35.37
N LEU A 783 0.22 3.89 -34.10
CA LEU A 783 -1.01 3.65 -33.35
C LEU A 783 -1.96 4.85 -33.46
N THR A 784 -3.27 4.58 -33.51
CA THR A 784 -4.34 5.59 -33.42
C THR A 784 -4.98 5.64 -32.03
N GLU A 785 -5.06 4.48 -31.36
CA GLU A 785 -5.48 4.31 -29.98
C GLU A 785 -4.48 3.40 -29.25
N TYR A 786 -4.26 3.66 -27.97
CA TYR A 786 -3.35 2.88 -27.13
C TYR A 786 -3.87 2.85 -25.70
N ALA A 787 -4.15 1.67 -25.15
CA ALA A 787 -4.70 1.52 -23.80
C ALA A 787 -4.13 0.26 -23.13
N ILE A 788 -3.17 0.41 -22.21
CA ILE A 788 -2.46 -0.71 -21.56
C ILE A 788 -2.13 -0.35 -20.10
N ASN A 789 -2.08 -1.38 -19.25
CA ASN A 789 -1.61 -1.30 -17.86
C ASN A 789 -0.23 -1.93 -17.70
N TYR A 790 0.65 -1.25 -16.97
CA TYR A 790 2.02 -1.66 -16.70
C TYR A 790 2.33 -1.63 -15.20
N ASN A 791 3.38 -2.36 -14.82
CA ASN A 791 3.94 -2.40 -13.49
C ASN A 791 5.40 -1.93 -13.57
N ASP A 792 5.75 -0.90 -12.81
CA ASP A 792 7.11 -0.33 -12.78
C ASP A 792 7.70 -0.41 -11.38
N THR A 793 8.96 -0.87 -11.29
CA THR A 793 9.67 -1.04 -10.02
C THR A 793 10.51 0.18 -9.63
N LEU A 794 10.69 1.15 -10.53
CA LEU A 794 11.58 2.30 -10.43
C LEU A 794 10.89 3.62 -10.87
N LEU A 795 9.60 3.76 -10.57
CA LEU A 795 8.83 4.98 -10.84
C LEU A 795 8.09 5.44 -9.56
N PRO A 796 8.82 5.92 -8.53
CA PRO A 796 8.23 6.18 -7.22
C PRO A 796 7.30 7.40 -7.22
N LEU A 797 6.23 7.30 -6.42
CA LEU A 797 5.30 8.40 -6.09
C LEU A 797 5.51 8.92 -4.65
N PHE A 798 6.43 8.31 -3.90
CA PHE A 798 6.85 8.70 -2.55
C PHE A 798 8.33 9.05 -2.52
N GLY A 799 8.72 9.88 -1.55
CA GLY A 799 10.10 10.22 -1.29
C GLY A 799 10.64 11.31 -2.22
N TYR A 800 11.96 11.43 -2.25
CA TYR A 800 12.67 12.55 -2.86
C TYR A 800 12.70 12.53 -4.39
N ASP A 801 12.77 11.34 -5.00
CA ASP A 801 12.84 11.16 -6.45
C ASP A 801 11.46 10.96 -7.09
N ASN A 802 10.39 11.33 -6.37
CA ASN A 802 9.05 11.17 -6.91
C ASN A 802 8.83 12.07 -8.14
N ILE A 803 7.91 11.63 -9.00
CA ILE A 803 7.61 12.28 -10.28
C ILE A 803 6.44 13.27 -10.21
N VAL A 804 5.91 13.56 -9.02
CA VAL A 804 4.76 14.45 -8.84
C VAL A 804 5.16 15.88 -9.22
N GLY A 805 4.31 16.58 -9.97
CA GLY A 805 4.58 17.95 -10.43
C GLY A 805 5.51 18.05 -11.64
N ARG A 806 6.04 16.93 -12.15
CA ARG A 806 6.75 16.87 -13.43
C ARG A 806 5.77 16.84 -14.60
N SER A 807 6.23 16.69 -15.83
CA SER A 807 5.37 16.66 -17.02
C SER A 807 5.59 15.43 -17.89
N VAL A 808 4.53 14.96 -18.55
CA VAL A 808 4.60 13.97 -19.63
C VAL A 808 4.60 14.72 -20.96
N VAL A 809 5.48 14.34 -21.88
CA VAL A 809 5.56 14.87 -23.24
C VAL A 809 5.35 13.73 -24.24
N VAL A 810 4.49 13.93 -25.23
CA VAL A 810 4.26 13.04 -26.37
C VAL A 810 4.90 13.66 -27.61
N HIS A 811 5.65 12.86 -28.36
CA HIS A 811 6.41 13.27 -29.53
C HIS A 811 5.77 12.78 -30.83
N LYS A 812 5.82 13.60 -31.88
CA LYS A 812 5.61 13.17 -33.27
C LYS A 812 6.83 12.39 -33.76
N ARG A 813 6.64 11.53 -34.75
CA ARG A 813 7.73 10.83 -35.44
C ARG A 813 8.60 11.81 -36.23
N GLU A 814 7.99 12.76 -36.95
CA GLU A 814 8.75 13.76 -37.69
C GLU A 814 9.59 14.63 -36.73
N LYS A 815 10.92 14.59 -36.93
CA LYS A 815 11.93 15.41 -36.21
C LYS A 815 11.84 15.31 -34.68
N PHE A 816 11.22 14.26 -34.14
CA PHE A 816 11.00 14.11 -32.70
C PHE A 816 10.26 15.30 -32.05
N PHE A 817 9.41 15.96 -32.83
CA PHE A 817 8.74 17.19 -32.43
C PHE A 817 7.85 16.95 -31.20
N ARG A 818 8.00 17.78 -30.17
CA ARG A 818 7.19 17.70 -28.95
C ARG A 818 5.78 18.18 -29.27
N TRP A 819 4.86 17.23 -29.40
CA TRP A 819 3.51 17.48 -29.88
C TRP A 819 2.61 18.05 -28.79
N ALA A 820 2.58 17.34 -27.66
CA ALA A 820 1.70 17.63 -26.55
C ALA A 820 2.40 17.35 -25.22
N CYS A 821 2.07 18.12 -24.20
CA CYS A 821 2.58 17.91 -22.85
C CYS A 821 1.49 18.12 -21.79
N SER A 822 1.67 17.52 -20.62
CA SER A 822 0.70 17.59 -19.52
C SER A 822 1.43 17.44 -18.20
N THR A 823 1.08 18.24 -17.20
CA THR A 823 1.65 18.11 -15.85
C THR A 823 1.08 16.86 -15.16
N LEU A 824 1.94 16.14 -14.43
CA LEU A 824 1.56 15.05 -13.54
C LEU A 824 0.95 15.62 -12.26
N GLU A 825 -0.35 15.90 -12.35
CA GLU A 825 -1.16 16.42 -11.25
C GLU A 825 -1.58 15.31 -10.29
N ARG A 826 -1.91 15.67 -9.05
CA ARG A 826 -2.43 14.71 -8.07
C ARG A 826 -3.86 14.31 -8.45
N GLY A 827 -4.12 13.01 -8.51
CA GLY A 827 -5.46 12.46 -8.70
C GLY A 827 -6.13 12.18 -7.36
N TYR A 828 -7.02 13.05 -6.90
CA TYR A 828 -7.75 12.86 -5.64
C TYR A 828 -9.22 13.27 -5.80
N SER A 829 -10.10 12.67 -4.98
CA SER A 829 -11.46 13.15 -4.83
C SER A 829 -11.53 14.24 -3.76
N PRO A 830 -12.31 15.34 -3.94
CA PRO A 830 -12.57 16.32 -2.89
C PRO A 830 -13.21 15.72 -1.63
N SER A 831 -13.84 14.54 -1.73
CA SER A 831 -14.37 13.80 -0.59
C SER A 831 -13.30 13.08 0.24
N GLU A 832 -12.09 12.92 -0.30
CA GLU A 832 -10.99 12.17 0.31
C GLU A 832 -9.91 13.10 0.85
N ALA A 833 -9.55 14.14 0.10
CA ALA A 833 -8.44 15.03 0.42
C ALA A 833 -8.62 16.43 -0.20
N ARG A 834 -7.77 17.37 0.24
CA ARG A 834 -7.64 18.72 -0.32
C ARG A 834 -6.18 19.11 -0.51
N GLU A 835 -5.91 19.90 -1.54
CA GLU A 835 -4.58 20.41 -1.83
C GLU A 835 -4.35 21.77 -1.15
N ILE A 836 -3.25 21.88 -0.40
CA ILE A 836 -2.72 23.12 0.16
C ILE A 836 -1.59 23.64 -0.73
N ARG A 837 -1.58 24.95 -0.97
CA ARG A 837 -0.60 25.63 -1.80
C ARG A 837 0.03 26.80 -1.04
N GLY A 838 1.34 26.88 -1.06
CA GLY A 838 2.13 27.99 -0.52
C GLY A 838 3.05 28.59 -1.57
N ILE A 839 3.38 29.86 -1.42
CA ILE A 839 4.32 30.57 -2.28
C ILE A 839 5.24 31.48 -1.46
N ALA A 840 6.54 31.38 -1.71
CA ALA A 840 7.51 32.37 -1.29
C ALA A 840 7.91 33.23 -2.50
N SER A 841 7.37 34.45 -2.55
CA SER A 841 7.53 35.33 -3.72
C SER A 841 8.63 36.38 -3.52
N PHE A 842 9.67 36.29 -4.34
CA PHE A 842 10.76 37.26 -4.44
C PHE A 842 10.41 38.30 -5.52
N HIS A 843 9.46 39.19 -5.21
CA HIS A 843 8.93 40.18 -6.15
C HIS A 843 9.37 41.62 -5.83
N ASN A 844 10.27 41.82 -4.86
CA ASN A 844 10.78 43.15 -4.53
C ASN A 844 11.85 43.58 -5.56
N PRO A 845 11.65 44.66 -6.33
CA PRO A 845 12.63 45.08 -7.35
C PRO A 845 13.98 45.53 -6.78
N LEU A 846 14.03 45.92 -5.49
CA LEU A 846 15.26 46.28 -4.78
C LEU A 846 15.89 45.08 -4.05
N GLY A 847 15.32 43.88 -4.21
CA GLY A 847 15.85 42.65 -3.63
C GLY A 847 17.08 42.13 -4.36
N TYR A 848 17.53 40.93 -3.96
CA TYR A 848 18.70 40.25 -4.50
C TYR A 848 18.37 38.98 -5.31
N ALA A 849 17.13 38.51 -5.21
CA ALA A 849 16.57 37.44 -6.01
C ALA A 849 15.23 37.89 -6.59
N TRP A 850 14.87 37.33 -7.74
CA TRP A 850 13.60 37.59 -8.43
C TRP A 850 12.99 36.26 -8.88
N GLY A 851 11.74 36.01 -8.51
CA GLY A 851 11.06 34.75 -8.83
C GLY A 851 10.24 34.22 -7.67
N TYR A 852 10.07 32.91 -7.61
CA TYR A 852 9.27 32.25 -6.59
C TYR A 852 9.76 30.86 -6.22
N LEU A 853 9.37 30.43 -5.03
CA LEU A 853 9.27 29.03 -4.65
C LEU A 853 7.78 28.72 -4.43
N ARG A 854 7.25 27.71 -5.11
CA ARG A 854 5.87 27.23 -4.95
C ARG A 854 5.89 25.87 -4.28
N MET A 855 5.03 25.70 -3.29
CA MET A 855 4.94 24.49 -2.48
C MET A 855 3.53 23.95 -2.57
N THR A 856 3.37 22.65 -2.84
CA THR A 856 2.05 21.99 -2.83
C THR A 856 2.06 20.70 -2.02
N GLN A 857 1.02 20.52 -1.21
CA GLN A 857 0.88 19.36 -0.33
C GLN A 857 -0.58 18.89 -0.35
N LEU A 858 -0.81 17.58 -0.40
CA LEU A 858 -2.13 16.99 -0.27
C LEU A 858 -2.37 16.60 1.18
N ILE A 859 -3.53 16.99 1.72
CA ILE A 859 -3.95 16.69 3.08
C ILE A 859 -5.24 15.89 3.02
N GLY A 860 -5.22 14.67 3.56
CA GLY A 860 -6.39 13.82 3.66
C GLY A 860 -7.37 14.32 4.73
N ASN A 861 -8.65 13.98 4.58
CA ASN A 861 -9.68 14.35 5.55
C ASN A 861 -9.48 13.71 6.93
N ASP A 862 -8.64 12.68 7.02
CA ASP A 862 -8.21 12.02 8.25
C ASP A 862 -6.96 12.65 8.89
N GLY A 863 -6.43 13.74 8.31
CA GLY A 863 -5.23 14.44 8.78
C GLY A 863 -3.92 13.94 8.17
N SER A 864 -3.96 12.90 7.35
CA SER A 864 -2.77 12.39 6.65
C SER A 864 -2.15 13.44 5.72
N GLN A 865 -0.82 13.42 5.60
CA GLN A 865 -0.09 14.38 4.79
C GLN A 865 0.70 13.68 3.67
N SER A 866 0.75 14.30 2.50
CA SER A 866 1.69 13.90 1.45
C SER A 866 3.03 14.60 1.58
N ASP A 867 4.01 14.11 0.83
CA ASP A 867 5.24 14.85 0.55
C ASP A 867 4.90 16.21 -0.06
N THR A 868 5.66 17.23 0.32
CA THR A 868 5.50 18.59 -0.22
C THR A 868 6.36 18.74 -1.46
N ILE A 869 5.73 19.09 -2.58
CA ILE A 869 6.42 19.35 -3.84
C ILE A 869 6.80 20.81 -3.90
N ILE A 870 8.08 21.11 -4.15
CA ILE A 870 8.64 22.45 -4.17
C ILE A 870 9.16 22.76 -5.57
N GLU A 871 8.50 23.66 -6.28
CA GLU A 871 8.96 24.23 -7.55
C GLU A 871 9.76 25.51 -7.28
N VAL A 872 10.99 25.58 -7.79
CA VAL A 872 11.90 26.71 -7.64
C VAL A 872 12.14 27.37 -9.00
N LYS A 873 11.76 28.64 -9.14
CA LYS A 873 12.06 29.48 -10.31
C LYS A 873 12.66 30.80 -9.84
N LEU A 874 13.99 30.89 -9.82
CA LEU A 874 14.72 32.06 -9.32
C LEU A 874 15.74 32.58 -10.33
N ARG A 875 15.80 33.90 -10.47
CA ARG A 875 16.81 34.64 -11.23
C ARG A 875 17.30 35.85 -10.47
N HIS A 876 18.37 36.47 -10.96
CA HIS A 876 18.81 37.76 -10.44
C HIS A 876 17.87 38.89 -10.90
N PRO A 877 17.56 39.89 -10.05
CA PRO A 877 16.69 40.99 -10.41
C PRO A 877 17.18 41.80 -11.62
N GLY A 878 16.23 42.37 -12.36
CA GLY A 878 16.47 43.15 -13.58
C GLY A 878 16.01 42.42 -14.84
N ASP A 879 15.45 43.19 -15.78
CA ASP A 879 15.02 42.66 -17.08
C ASP A 879 16.23 42.23 -17.90
N GLY A 880 16.27 40.95 -18.29
CA GLY A 880 17.37 40.38 -19.06
C GLY A 880 18.66 40.11 -18.29
N ASN A 881 18.64 40.15 -16.95
CA ASN A 881 19.80 39.76 -16.14
C ASN A 881 20.07 38.25 -16.29
N ARG A 882 21.28 37.91 -16.77
CA ARG A 882 21.74 36.53 -17.03
C ARG A 882 22.80 36.04 -16.05
N ASN A 883 22.99 36.73 -14.92
CA ASN A 883 23.92 36.27 -13.90
C ASN A 883 23.48 34.92 -13.35
N ILE A 884 24.46 34.05 -13.12
CA ILE A 884 24.25 32.71 -12.57
C ILE A 884 25.10 32.59 -11.32
N THR A 885 24.48 32.16 -10.22
CA THR A 885 25.16 31.84 -8.97
C THR A 885 24.71 30.45 -8.50
N ARG A 886 25.66 29.67 -7.97
CA ARG A 886 25.44 28.24 -7.69
C ARG A 886 25.65 27.89 -6.23
N HIS A 887 25.10 26.75 -5.84
CA HIS A 887 25.25 26.12 -4.52
C HIS A 887 24.79 27.03 -3.37
N HIS A 888 23.60 27.62 -3.48
CA HIS A 888 22.99 28.37 -2.40
C HIS A 888 22.33 27.41 -1.42
N ASN A 889 22.72 27.49 -0.16
CA ASN A 889 21.90 26.94 0.92
C ASN A 889 20.62 27.77 1.06
N TRP A 890 19.61 27.19 1.66
CA TRP A 890 18.29 27.74 1.86
C TRP A 890 17.59 27.05 3.04
N SER A 891 16.96 27.85 3.89
CA SER A 891 16.32 27.37 5.12
C SER A 891 15.08 28.21 5.46
N VAL A 892 14.13 27.60 6.16
CA VAL A 892 12.94 28.27 6.71
C VAL A 892 13.24 28.78 8.12
N PHE A 893 12.85 30.02 8.37
CA PHE A 893 13.09 30.77 9.60
C PHE A 893 11.77 31.06 10.32
N VAL A 894 11.82 31.19 11.64
CA VAL A 894 10.60 31.21 12.48
C VAL A 894 9.68 32.38 12.15
N ASN A 895 10.22 33.58 11.91
CA ASN A 895 9.44 34.79 11.74
C ASN A 895 9.34 35.23 10.27
N PRO A 896 8.31 36.01 9.89
CA PRO A 896 8.28 36.68 8.60
C PRO A 896 9.32 37.81 8.51
N VAL A 897 9.76 38.10 7.29
CA VAL A 897 10.66 39.20 6.92
C VAL A 897 9.89 40.38 6.34
N SER A 898 10.52 41.56 6.29
CA SER A 898 9.92 42.79 5.76
C SER A 898 10.98 43.62 4.99
N VAL A 899 11.18 44.89 5.35
CA VAL A 899 12.14 45.81 4.71
C VAL A 899 13.60 45.36 4.82
N ASP A 900 13.91 44.46 5.75
CA ASP A 900 15.25 43.88 5.93
C ASP A 900 15.67 42.95 4.77
N ALA A 901 14.72 42.53 3.91
CA ALA A 901 15.01 41.75 2.71
C ALA A 901 15.77 42.53 1.61
N THR A 902 15.74 43.87 1.65
CA THR A 902 16.37 44.74 0.63
C THR A 902 17.64 45.44 1.12
N VAL A 903 18.14 45.12 2.31
CA VAL A 903 19.29 45.79 2.92
C VAL A 903 20.60 45.36 2.23
N GLN A 904 21.47 46.32 1.94
CA GLN A 904 22.75 46.06 1.26
C GLN A 904 23.74 45.26 2.10
N GLN A 905 23.86 45.55 3.38
CA GLN A 905 24.75 44.84 4.29
C GLN A 905 24.21 43.43 4.57
N THR A 906 24.98 42.40 4.22
CA THR A 906 24.57 40.99 4.39
C THR A 906 24.37 40.59 5.85
N ALA A 907 25.11 41.20 6.78
CA ALA A 907 24.99 40.97 8.22
C ALA A 907 23.64 41.39 8.82
N THR A 908 22.95 42.37 8.22
CA THR A 908 21.66 42.91 8.70
C THR A 908 20.49 42.53 7.81
N ARG A 909 20.77 41.86 6.68
CA ARG A 909 19.76 41.38 5.74
C ARG A 909 19.03 40.15 6.29
N CYS A 910 17.71 40.10 6.12
CA CYS A 910 16.89 38.96 6.54
C CYS A 910 17.01 38.59 8.03
N VAL A 911 17.40 39.54 8.89
CA VAL A 911 17.58 39.33 10.33
C VAL A 911 16.23 39.19 11.05
N ALA A 912 15.17 39.81 10.55
CA ALA A 912 13.83 39.73 11.13
C ALA A 912 13.31 38.29 11.20
N GLY A 913 13.76 37.41 10.30
CA GLY A 913 13.43 35.98 10.32
C GLY A 913 13.83 35.24 11.59
N GLY A 914 14.81 35.75 12.35
CA GLY A 914 15.27 35.16 13.61
C GLY A 914 16.23 33.98 13.38
N TYR A 915 15.83 32.79 13.84
CA TYR A 915 16.59 31.54 13.79
C TYR A 915 15.93 30.50 12.87
N VAL A 916 16.68 29.48 12.48
CA VAL A 916 16.19 28.36 11.66
C VAL A 916 15.09 27.63 12.42
N TRP A 917 13.99 27.35 11.74
CA TRP A 917 12.80 26.81 12.37
C TRP A 917 12.99 25.35 12.80
N ASN A 918 12.97 25.11 14.12
CA ASN A 918 13.12 23.79 14.73
C ASN A 918 11.97 23.51 15.73
N PRO A 919 10.77 23.13 15.27
CA PRO A 919 9.62 22.87 16.15
C PRO A 919 9.72 21.53 16.91
N HIS A 920 10.60 20.63 16.49
CA HIS A 920 10.74 19.29 17.08
C HIS A 920 11.94 19.16 18.00
N TYR A 921 12.64 20.26 18.28
CA TYR A 921 13.68 20.28 19.28
C TYR A 921 14.77 19.23 19.01
N THR A 922 15.00 18.92 17.73
CA THR A 922 16.11 18.09 17.32
C THR A 922 17.39 18.74 17.86
N GLN A 923 18.17 17.99 18.67
CA GLN A 923 19.43 18.43 19.30
C GLN A 923 19.37 19.22 20.63
N LEU A 924 18.31 19.08 21.45
CA LEU A 924 18.22 19.82 22.73
C LEU A 924 19.26 19.46 23.81
N ALA A 925 19.77 18.22 23.88
CA ALA A 925 20.73 17.86 24.93
C ALA A 925 22.11 18.51 24.74
N ASP A 926 22.49 18.80 23.49
CA ASP A 926 23.76 19.45 23.16
C ASP A 926 23.60 20.36 21.92
N PRO A 927 22.88 21.49 22.07
CA PRO A 927 22.54 22.37 20.96
C PRO A 927 23.75 23.09 20.35
N LEU A 928 24.93 23.01 20.98
CA LEU A 928 26.18 23.58 20.48
C LEU A 928 27.00 22.59 19.65
N ASN A 929 26.58 21.33 19.59
CA ASN A 929 27.32 20.27 18.90
C ASN A 929 26.89 20.12 17.43
N ASP A 930 27.27 21.11 16.63
CA ASP A 930 26.99 21.16 15.19
C ASP A 930 27.60 19.98 14.42
N GLU A 931 28.60 19.30 14.97
CA GLU A 931 29.20 18.10 14.37
C GLU A 931 28.25 16.91 14.45
N LEU A 932 27.71 16.63 15.64
CA LEU A 932 26.72 15.55 15.83
C LEU A 932 25.48 15.78 14.96
N TYR A 933 24.98 17.03 14.90
CA TYR A 933 23.85 17.37 14.03
C TYR A 933 24.13 17.03 12.56
N ARG A 934 25.30 17.41 12.04
CA ARG A 934 25.68 17.14 10.64
C ARG A 934 25.88 15.65 10.34
N GLN A 935 26.25 14.85 11.34
CA GLN A 935 26.35 13.39 11.20
C GLN A 935 24.96 12.72 11.18
N GLU A 936 24.03 13.24 11.98
CA GLU A 936 22.71 12.63 12.18
C GLU A 936 21.64 13.13 11.20
N CYS A 937 21.69 14.39 10.79
CA CYS A 937 20.78 14.99 9.82
C CYS A 937 21.23 14.69 8.38
N GLY A 938 20.31 14.23 7.54
CA GLY A 938 20.54 14.05 6.11
C GLY A 938 19.29 13.56 5.37
N ARG A 939 19.43 13.37 4.06
CA ARG A 939 18.35 12.85 3.18
C ARG A 939 17.80 11.51 3.65
N ASP A 940 18.67 10.64 4.14
CA ASP A 940 18.39 9.30 4.67
C ASP A 940 17.86 9.30 6.12
N ASN A 941 18.00 10.41 6.86
CA ASN A 941 17.44 10.58 8.21
C ASN A 941 16.80 11.98 8.40
N PRO A 942 15.74 12.30 7.65
CA PRO A 942 15.21 13.66 7.59
C PRO A 942 14.53 14.14 8.86
N LEU A 943 14.05 13.21 9.70
CA LEU A 943 13.36 13.54 10.94
C LEU A 943 14.34 14.01 12.05
N ARG A 944 15.65 13.75 11.91
CA ARG A 944 16.71 14.29 12.78
C ARG A 944 17.19 15.68 12.37
N CYS A 945 16.76 16.17 11.20
CA CYS A 945 17.03 17.53 10.76
C CYS A 945 16.10 18.56 11.41
N TYR A 946 16.54 19.81 11.48
CA TYR A 946 15.61 20.92 11.74
C TYR A 946 14.59 20.96 10.60
N VAL A 947 13.31 21.11 10.90
CA VAL A 947 12.27 21.20 9.86
C VAL A 947 12.58 22.32 8.87
N GLY A 948 13.11 23.44 9.37
CA GLY A 948 13.54 24.57 8.55
C GLY A 948 14.86 24.37 7.79
N ASP A 949 15.68 23.37 8.11
CA ASP A 949 16.92 23.10 7.36
C ASP A 949 16.64 22.23 6.13
N VAL A 950 16.05 22.88 5.12
CA VAL A 950 15.65 22.24 3.86
C VAL A 950 16.86 21.83 3.03
N SER A 951 17.96 22.58 3.10
CA SER A 951 19.19 22.27 2.36
C SER A 951 19.82 20.96 2.76
N ALA A 952 19.84 20.64 4.06
CA ALA A 952 20.40 19.37 4.52
C ALA A 952 19.62 18.16 4.00
N ARG A 953 18.33 18.32 3.67
CA ARG A 953 17.49 17.25 3.13
C ARG A 953 17.47 17.19 1.60
N LEU A 954 17.34 18.34 0.94
CA LEU A 954 17.09 18.44 -0.51
C LEU A 954 18.33 18.86 -1.32
N GLY A 955 19.38 19.32 -0.65
CA GLY A 955 20.56 19.90 -1.28
C GLY A 955 20.41 21.40 -1.58
N THR A 956 21.40 21.93 -2.30
CA THR A 956 21.48 23.36 -2.65
C THR A 956 20.66 23.72 -3.88
N ILE A 957 20.31 25.00 -4.00
CA ILE A 957 19.66 25.57 -5.19
C ILE A 957 20.62 26.48 -5.96
N ASN A 958 20.31 26.69 -7.24
CA ASN A 958 21.04 27.63 -8.10
C ASN A 958 20.09 28.78 -8.52
N ILE A 959 20.65 29.97 -8.73
CA ILE A 959 19.89 31.16 -9.15
C ILE A 959 20.33 31.57 -10.55
N GLY A 960 19.37 31.86 -11.42
CA GLY A 960 19.61 32.24 -12.82
C GLY A 960 19.72 31.06 -13.78
N VAL A 961 19.35 29.85 -13.33
CA VAL A 961 19.34 28.62 -14.14
C VAL A 961 17.91 28.09 -14.32
N ASP A 962 17.82 26.91 -14.92
CA ASP A 962 16.60 26.15 -15.14
C ASP A 962 15.77 25.93 -13.86
N ARG A 963 14.44 25.82 -14.03
CA ARG A 963 13.53 25.53 -12.92
C ARG A 963 13.82 24.16 -12.31
N MET A 964 13.62 24.05 -11.01
CA MET A 964 13.87 22.81 -10.26
C MET A 964 12.61 22.37 -9.54
N ILE A 965 12.39 21.05 -9.45
CA ILE A 965 11.32 20.44 -8.66
C ILE A 965 11.93 19.50 -7.64
N PHE A 966 11.60 19.73 -6.37
CA PHE A 966 11.98 18.89 -5.24
C PHE A 966 10.74 18.30 -4.57
N SER A 967 10.95 17.21 -3.83
CA SER A 967 9.96 16.60 -2.96
C SER A 967 10.55 16.45 -1.56
N ASP A 968 9.85 16.97 -0.53
CA ASP A 968 10.27 16.86 0.86
C ASP A 968 9.19 16.15 1.70
N PRO A 969 9.46 14.94 2.23
CA PRO A 969 8.55 14.24 3.13
C PRO A 969 8.39 14.90 4.51
N ASN A 970 9.27 15.82 4.91
CA ASN A 970 9.30 16.45 6.24
C ASN A 970 8.96 17.95 6.22
N PHE A 971 8.42 18.48 5.12
CA PHE A 971 8.04 19.89 5.02
C PHE A 971 6.52 20.06 5.16
N PRO A 972 5.99 20.49 6.32
CA PRO A 972 4.53 20.64 6.52
C PRO A 972 4.03 22.02 6.05
N LEU A 973 2.93 22.04 5.29
CA LEU A 973 2.21 23.26 4.91
C LEU A 973 0.98 23.54 5.79
N GLU A 974 0.58 22.60 6.64
CA GLU A 974 -0.59 22.73 7.50
C GLU A 974 -0.35 22.12 8.90
N GLY A 975 -1.22 22.46 9.84
CA GLY A 975 -1.20 22.01 11.23
C GLY A 975 -0.56 23.05 12.14
N ASP A 976 -0.42 22.68 13.41
CA ASP A 976 0.14 23.56 14.45
C ASP A 976 1.59 23.97 14.16
N ILE A 977 2.28 23.16 13.36
CA ILE A 977 3.66 23.36 12.90
C ILE A 977 3.70 23.65 11.41
N SER A 978 2.89 24.58 10.91
CA SER A 978 2.92 24.98 9.49
C SER A 978 4.14 25.86 9.14
N ALA A 979 4.66 25.70 7.92
CA ALA A 979 5.61 26.60 7.30
C ALA A 979 4.96 27.90 6.75
N ILE A 980 3.64 27.92 6.55
CA ILE A 980 2.93 29.14 6.11
C ILE A 980 2.98 30.18 7.22
N GLY A 981 3.26 31.44 6.86
CA GLY A 981 3.46 32.55 7.80
C GLY A 981 4.90 32.72 8.28
N ARG A 982 5.80 31.83 7.85
CA ARG A 982 7.24 31.90 8.11
C ARG A 982 7.99 32.56 6.95
N SER A 983 9.31 32.70 7.07
CA SER A 983 10.15 33.18 5.97
C SER A 983 11.11 32.11 5.49
N ILE A 984 11.45 32.16 4.21
CA ILE A 984 12.55 31.39 3.64
C ILE A 984 13.73 32.31 3.37
N VAL A 985 14.92 31.87 3.76
CA VAL A 985 16.18 32.59 3.58
C VAL A 985 17.09 31.77 2.69
N ILE A 986 17.59 32.40 1.64
CA ILE A 986 18.60 31.88 0.72
C ILE A 986 19.94 32.48 1.14
N TYR A 987 20.94 31.63 1.30
CA TYR A 987 22.30 32.02 1.67
C TYR A 987 23.15 32.38 0.44
N GLY A 988 24.37 32.88 0.66
CA GLY A 988 25.32 33.23 -0.39
C GLY A 988 25.72 32.05 -1.27
N ALA A 989 26.32 32.35 -2.41
CA ALA A 989 26.80 31.34 -3.35
C ALA A 989 27.92 30.48 -2.73
N ASN A 990 28.14 29.30 -3.29
CA ASN A 990 29.20 28.36 -2.87
C ASN A 990 29.11 28.02 -1.37
N THR A 991 27.90 27.73 -0.87
CA THR A 991 27.62 27.34 0.52
C THR A 991 28.07 28.37 1.57
N SER A 992 28.16 29.64 1.19
CA SER A 992 28.43 30.74 2.11
C SER A 992 27.37 30.81 3.21
N SER A 993 27.76 31.19 4.44
CA SER A 993 26.86 31.38 5.57
C SER A 993 26.15 32.74 5.59
N GLU A 994 26.50 33.64 4.67
CA GLU A 994 25.87 34.96 4.59
C GLU A 994 24.43 34.89 4.05
N ARG A 995 23.53 35.71 4.59
CA ARG A 995 22.13 35.79 4.13
C ARG A 995 22.06 36.59 2.83
N PHE A 996 21.67 35.94 1.73
CA PHE A 996 21.62 36.53 0.39
C PHE A 996 20.25 37.13 0.05
N ALA A 997 19.16 36.39 0.23
CA ALA A 997 17.81 36.86 -0.07
C ALA A 997 16.79 36.17 0.84
N CYS A 998 15.61 36.77 1.02
CA CYS A 998 14.53 36.15 1.77
C CYS A 998 13.14 36.57 1.26
N ALA A 999 12.15 35.74 1.54
CA ALA A 999 10.75 36.00 1.25
C ALA A 999 9.85 35.30 2.28
N ASN A 1000 8.62 35.79 2.44
CA ASN A 1000 7.60 35.15 3.29
C ASN A 1000 6.92 34.02 2.55
N ILE A 1001 6.64 32.92 3.24
CA ILE A 1001 5.83 31.81 2.75
C ILE A 1001 4.37 32.15 3.05
N GLU A 1002 3.60 32.44 2.01
CA GLU A 1002 2.20 32.87 2.09
C GLU A 1002 1.29 31.86 1.36
N PRO A 1003 -0.02 31.80 1.65
CA PRO A 1003 -0.95 30.98 0.89
C PRO A 1003 -0.97 31.35 -0.61
N ASP A 1004 -0.95 30.38 -1.52
CA ASP A 1004 -1.06 30.60 -2.97
C ASP A 1004 -2.48 30.24 -3.46
N TYR A 1005 -3.41 31.19 -3.35
CA TYR A 1005 -4.77 31.02 -3.87
C TYR A 1005 -4.77 31.13 -5.40
N ASP A 1006 -5.62 30.34 -6.08
CA ASP A 1006 -5.82 30.40 -7.53
C ASP A 1006 -7.30 30.65 -7.84
N ILE A 1007 -7.63 31.87 -8.25
CA ILE A 1007 -8.99 32.25 -8.65
C ILE A 1007 -9.07 32.31 -10.15
N VAL A 1008 -10.08 31.63 -10.68
CA VAL A 1008 -10.21 31.44 -12.11
C VAL A 1008 -11.46 32.12 -12.65
N LYS A 1009 -11.31 32.99 -13.66
CA LYS A 1009 -12.41 33.78 -14.23
C LYS A 1009 -12.35 33.84 -15.75
N TYR A 1010 -13.50 33.76 -16.40
CA TYR A 1010 -13.64 34.06 -17.83
C TYR A 1010 -13.75 35.56 -18.05
N VAL A 1011 -13.00 36.07 -19.02
CA VAL A 1011 -12.99 37.49 -19.35
C VAL A 1011 -13.15 37.69 -20.86
N ASN A 1012 -14.05 38.61 -21.23
CA ASN A 1012 -14.31 39.00 -22.61
C ASN A 1012 -13.80 40.42 -22.86
N VAL A 1013 -12.79 40.55 -23.71
CA VAL A 1013 -12.12 41.82 -24.02
C VAL A 1013 -12.37 42.20 -25.47
N GLU A 1014 -12.58 43.49 -25.73
CA GLU A 1014 -12.65 44.04 -27.09
C GLU A 1014 -11.32 43.81 -27.82
N ARG A 1015 -11.38 43.31 -29.07
CA ARG A 1015 -10.20 42.94 -29.86
C ARG A 1015 -9.87 44.05 -30.87
N PRO A 1016 -8.93 44.98 -30.57
CA PRO A 1016 -8.45 45.94 -31.55
C PRO A 1016 -7.71 45.26 -32.72
N PRO A 1017 -7.52 45.96 -33.86
CA PRO A 1017 -6.94 45.38 -35.08
C PRO A 1017 -5.54 44.75 -34.93
N ARG A 1018 -4.78 45.15 -33.90
CA ARG A 1018 -3.46 44.61 -33.55
C ARG A 1018 -3.43 44.02 -32.14
N PHE A 1019 -4.49 43.32 -31.74
CA PHE A 1019 -4.55 42.67 -30.42
C PHE A 1019 -3.57 41.49 -30.36
N VAL A 1020 -2.63 41.56 -29.42
CA VAL A 1020 -1.72 40.46 -29.06
C VAL A 1020 -1.94 40.13 -27.59
N LEU A 1021 -2.26 38.87 -27.31
CA LEU A 1021 -2.65 38.41 -25.97
C LEU A 1021 -1.53 38.59 -24.92
N SER A 1022 -0.29 38.30 -25.30
CA SER A 1022 0.89 38.49 -24.43
C SER A 1022 1.13 39.97 -24.09
N GLN A 1023 0.96 40.88 -25.07
CA GLN A 1023 1.06 42.32 -24.83
C GLN A 1023 -0.05 42.83 -23.91
N PHE A 1024 -1.27 42.32 -24.09
CA PHE A 1024 -2.39 42.63 -23.21
C PHE A 1024 -2.07 42.28 -21.76
N ILE A 1025 -1.63 41.04 -21.51
CA ILE A 1025 -1.39 40.59 -20.12
C ILE A 1025 -0.21 41.31 -19.48
N ASP A 1026 0.86 41.58 -20.22
CA ASP A 1026 2.00 42.35 -19.73
C ASP A 1026 1.63 43.80 -19.42
N GLU A 1027 0.74 44.41 -20.21
CA GLU A 1027 0.23 45.74 -19.91
C GLU A 1027 -0.64 45.73 -18.65
N VAL A 1028 -1.50 44.73 -18.48
CA VAL A 1028 -2.31 44.53 -17.26
C VAL A 1028 -1.39 44.37 -16.04
N ARG A 1029 -0.40 43.47 -16.11
CA ARG A 1029 0.57 43.22 -15.03
C ARG A 1029 1.33 44.51 -14.64
N ARG A 1030 1.76 45.31 -15.63
CA ARG A 1030 2.43 46.60 -15.39
C ARG A 1030 1.52 47.65 -14.74
N VAL A 1031 0.25 47.74 -15.14
CA VAL A 1031 -0.71 48.69 -14.55
C VAL A 1031 -1.07 48.27 -13.12
N MET A 1032 -1.32 46.99 -12.91
CA MET A 1032 -1.64 46.41 -11.61
C MET A 1032 -0.42 46.34 -10.68
N ALA A 1033 0.80 46.50 -11.21
CA ALA A 1033 2.08 46.39 -10.51
C ALA A 1033 2.28 45.03 -9.80
N ILE A 1034 2.04 43.96 -10.55
CA ILE A 1034 2.17 42.57 -10.08
C ILE A 1034 3.23 41.82 -10.88
N PRO A 1035 3.92 40.82 -10.27
CA PRO A 1035 4.88 39.98 -11.00
C PRO A 1035 4.19 39.04 -11.98
N GLU A 1036 4.96 38.50 -12.93
CA GLU A 1036 4.47 37.59 -13.98
C GLU A 1036 3.74 36.36 -13.42
N TRP A 1037 4.17 35.83 -12.27
CA TRP A 1037 3.60 34.62 -11.69
C TRP A 1037 2.25 34.80 -10.95
N PHE A 1038 1.75 36.03 -10.78
CA PHE A 1038 0.48 36.32 -10.08
C PHE A 1038 -0.74 36.42 -11.01
N LEU A 1039 -0.54 36.50 -12.32
CA LEU A 1039 -1.63 36.60 -13.28
C LEU A 1039 -1.27 35.89 -14.56
N HIS A 1040 -2.03 34.86 -14.94
CA HIS A 1040 -1.79 34.03 -16.12
C HIS A 1040 -3.06 33.85 -16.96
N ILE A 1041 -2.87 33.45 -18.22
CA ILE A 1041 -3.97 33.17 -19.15
C ILE A 1041 -3.87 31.71 -19.62
N ASP A 1042 -4.96 30.95 -19.58
CA ASP A 1042 -5.01 29.65 -20.25
C ASP A 1042 -5.26 29.88 -21.75
N SER A 1043 -4.17 29.86 -22.52
CA SER A 1043 -4.16 30.16 -23.95
C SER A 1043 -5.10 29.26 -24.76
N ARG A 1044 -5.34 28.01 -24.32
CA ARG A 1044 -6.22 27.02 -25.00
C ARG A 1044 -7.69 27.40 -24.96
N THR A 1045 -8.10 28.15 -23.94
CA THR A 1045 -9.50 28.62 -23.80
C THR A 1045 -9.79 29.87 -24.61
N THR A 1046 -8.80 30.39 -25.34
CA THR A 1046 -8.94 31.62 -26.11
C THR A 1046 -9.89 31.41 -27.29
N GLN A 1047 -11.03 32.11 -27.28
CA GLN A 1047 -12.03 32.06 -28.35
C GLN A 1047 -12.26 33.44 -28.93
N ILE A 1048 -12.37 33.52 -30.26
CA ILE A 1048 -12.71 34.76 -30.96
C ILE A 1048 -14.24 34.79 -31.09
N LEU A 1049 -14.86 35.82 -30.53
CA LEU A 1049 -16.31 36.01 -30.52
C LEU A 1049 -16.73 37.16 -31.46
N HIS A 1050 -18.02 37.19 -31.81
CA HIS A 1050 -18.66 38.29 -32.53
C HIS A 1050 -17.93 38.71 -33.82
N ASN A 1051 -17.69 37.76 -34.74
CA ASN A 1051 -17.01 38.00 -36.03
C ASN A 1051 -15.64 38.71 -35.92
N GLY A 1052 -14.90 38.45 -34.84
CA GLY A 1052 -13.57 39.03 -34.65
C GLY A 1052 -13.53 40.26 -33.76
N ALA A 1053 -14.67 40.79 -33.32
CA ALA A 1053 -14.73 42.00 -32.50
C ALA A 1053 -14.28 41.79 -31.05
N CYS A 1054 -14.40 40.57 -30.52
CA CYS A 1054 -14.06 40.27 -29.13
C CYS A 1054 -13.24 38.99 -29.00
N VAL A 1055 -12.49 38.91 -27.91
CA VAL A 1055 -11.75 37.73 -27.50
C VAL A 1055 -12.15 37.33 -26.08
N ALA A 1056 -12.40 36.05 -25.88
CA ALA A 1056 -12.72 35.45 -24.59
C ALA A 1056 -11.58 34.53 -24.17
N PHE A 1057 -11.16 34.58 -22.92
CA PHE A 1057 -10.15 33.66 -22.37
C PHE A 1057 -10.34 33.52 -20.85
N LYS A 1058 -9.72 32.48 -20.29
CA LYS A 1058 -9.73 32.17 -18.87
C LYS A 1058 -8.47 32.75 -18.20
N LEU A 1059 -8.67 33.61 -17.20
CA LEU A 1059 -7.62 34.21 -16.37
C LEU A 1059 -7.49 33.46 -15.05
N HIS A 1060 -6.24 33.28 -14.62
CA HIS A 1060 -5.85 32.76 -13.31
C HIS A 1060 -5.19 33.86 -12.48
N PHE A 1061 -5.84 34.26 -11.40
CA PHE A 1061 -5.30 35.19 -10.40
C PHE A 1061 -4.68 34.37 -9.28
N LYS A 1062 -3.34 34.44 -9.17
CA LYS A 1062 -2.55 33.66 -8.21
C LYS A 1062 -1.92 34.52 -7.12
N GLY A 1063 -1.56 33.90 -6.00
CA GLY A 1063 -0.87 34.51 -4.87
C GLY A 1063 -1.78 34.84 -3.68
N PRO A 1064 -1.21 35.37 -2.59
CA PRO A 1064 -1.91 35.56 -1.31
C PRO A 1064 -3.07 36.55 -1.38
N LYS A 1065 -3.06 37.44 -2.38
CA LYS A 1065 -4.08 38.48 -2.60
C LYS A 1065 -4.94 38.23 -3.84
N ALA A 1066 -5.07 36.99 -4.31
CA ALA A 1066 -5.80 36.65 -5.54
C ALA A 1066 -7.19 37.30 -5.65
N HIS A 1067 -7.98 37.32 -4.56
CA HIS A 1067 -9.29 37.98 -4.53
C HIS A 1067 -9.22 39.49 -4.80
N GLN A 1068 -8.23 40.17 -4.21
CA GLN A 1068 -8.02 41.59 -4.45
C GLN A 1068 -7.56 41.83 -5.89
N LEU A 1069 -6.68 40.98 -6.43
CA LEU A 1069 -6.24 41.07 -7.82
C LEU A 1069 -7.40 40.95 -8.81
N GLU A 1070 -8.33 40.02 -8.57
CA GLU A 1070 -9.52 39.84 -9.41
C GLU A 1070 -10.45 41.07 -9.37
N GLN A 1071 -10.65 41.66 -8.18
CA GLN A 1071 -11.45 42.86 -8.01
C GLN A 1071 -10.80 44.08 -8.68
N ASP A 1072 -9.48 44.27 -8.48
CA ASP A 1072 -8.72 45.36 -9.08
C ASP A 1072 -8.66 45.22 -10.60
N PHE A 1073 -8.57 44.01 -11.13
CA PHE A 1073 -8.70 43.73 -12.55
C PHE A 1073 -10.10 44.12 -13.08
N SER A 1074 -11.16 43.69 -12.41
CA SER A 1074 -12.54 44.05 -12.79
C SER A 1074 -12.77 45.57 -12.78
N LYS A 1075 -12.20 46.27 -11.80
CA LYS A 1075 -12.20 47.73 -11.72
C LYS A 1075 -11.39 48.37 -12.84
N LEU A 1076 -10.21 47.84 -13.14
CA LEU A 1076 -9.35 48.29 -14.23
C LEU A 1076 -10.06 48.16 -15.58
N MET A 1077 -10.71 47.02 -15.84
CA MET A 1077 -11.39 46.75 -17.11
C MET A 1077 -12.67 47.56 -17.29
N SER A 1078 -13.38 47.89 -16.20
CA SER A 1078 -14.60 48.71 -16.25
C SER A 1078 -14.33 50.22 -16.34
N THR A 1079 -13.33 50.72 -15.62
CA THR A 1079 -13.02 52.17 -15.56
C THR A 1079 -11.91 52.60 -16.51
N GLY A 1080 -11.10 51.66 -17.00
CA GLY A 1080 -9.90 51.92 -17.82
C GLY A 1080 -8.71 52.48 -17.03
N GLN A 1081 -8.81 52.60 -15.70
CA GLN A 1081 -7.77 53.20 -14.86
C GLN A 1081 -7.71 52.58 -13.46
N LEU A 1082 -6.50 52.36 -12.95
CA LEU A 1082 -6.24 51.95 -11.57
C LEU A 1082 -5.30 52.95 -10.87
N ALA A 1083 -5.80 53.64 -9.84
CA ALA A 1083 -5.10 54.74 -9.19
C ALA A 1083 -3.93 54.29 -8.29
N GLU A 1084 -4.08 53.14 -7.63
CA GLU A 1084 -3.14 52.52 -6.68
C GLU A 1084 -2.64 51.15 -7.20
N PRO A 1085 -1.45 50.68 -6.81
CA PRO A 1085 -0.98 49.35 -7.16
C PRO A 1085 -1.77 48.28 -6.42
N SER A 1086 -2.02 47.15 -7.08
CA SER A 1086 -2.78 46.02 -6.49
C SER A 1086 -1.93 45.26 -5.45
N LEU A 1087 -0.60 45.30 -5.60
CA LEU A 1087 0.37 44.71 -4.69
C LEU A 1087 1.20 45.80 -4.02
N TYR A 1088 1.26 45.76 -2.68
CA TYR A 1088 2.11 46.63 -1.88
C TYR A 1088 3.48 45.99 -1.69
N VAL A 1089 4.55 46.70 -2.05
CA VAL A 1089 5.94 46.24 -1.88
C VAL A 1089 6.61 47.09 -0.79
N PRO A 1090 6.96 46.53 0.37
CA PRO A 1090 7.59 47.28 1.45
C PRO A 1090 8.88 47.98 0.99
N GLY A 1091 9.02 49.26 1.31
CA GLY A 1091 10.22 50.05 1.00
C GLY A 1091 10.38 50.42 -0.48
N TYR A 1092 9.42 50.10 -1.36
CA TYR A 1092 9.49 50.40 -2.79
C TYR A 1092 8.21 51.04 -3.31
N VAL A 1093 8.34 52.20 -3.98
CA VAL A 1093 7.23 52.89 -4.64
C VAL A 1093 7.63 53.23 -6.08
N ASN A 1094 6.96 52.62 -7.06
CA ASN A 1094 7.17 52.94 -8.47
C ASN A 1094 6.44 54.24 -8.86
N GLN A 1095 7.15 55.36 -8.78
CA GLN A 1095 6.61 56.68 -9.18
C GLN A 1095 6.25 56.77 -10.68
N LYS A 1096 6.85 55.93 -11.54
CA LYS A 1096 6.65 55.91 -12.99
C LYS A 1096 5.60 54.90 -13.46
N ARG A 1097 4.82 54.31 -12.54
CA ARG A 1097 3.82 53.28 -12.87
C ARG A 1097 2.74 53.81 -13.81
N LYS A 1098 2.45 53.03 -14.86
CA LYS A 1098 1.30 53.28 -15.77
C LYS A 1098 -0.01 53.05 -15.01
N LYS A 1099 -0.94 54.01 -15.04
CA LYS A 1099 -2.23 53.92 -14.33
C LYS A 1099 -3.42 53.56 -15.23
N LYS A 1100 -3.28 53.68 -16.54
CA LYS A 1100 -4.37 53.52 -17.52
C LYS A 1100 -4.08 52.38 -18.48
N ILE A 1101 -5.14 51.72 -18.96
CA ILE A 1101 -5.08 50.67 -19.96
C ILE A 1101 -5.93 51.05 -21.18
N ALA A 1102 -5.53 50.61 -22.37
CA ALA A 1102 -6.25 50.91 -23.61
C ALA A 1102 -7.40 49.92 -23.91
N TYR A 1103 -7.46 48.80 -23.21
CA TYR A 1103 -8.42 47.71 -23.44
C TYR A 1103 -9.72 47.90 -22.65
N ARG A 1104 -10.84 47.40 -23.19
CA ARG A 1104 -12.18 47.51 -22.59
C ARG A 1104 -12.90 46.17 -22.61
N ILE A 1105 -13.85 46.00 -21.68
CA ILE A 1105 -14.76 44.85 -21.68
C ILE A 1105 -15.60 44.88 -22.95
N CYS A 1106 -15.72 43.73 -23.61
CA CYS A 1106 -16.59 43.56 -24.77
C CYS A 1106 -18.04 43.88 -24.37
N SER A 1107 -18.58 44.98 -24.88
CA SER A 1107 -19.95 45.42 -24.61
C SER A 1107 -20.83 44.98 -25.77
N VAL A 1108 -21.80 44.08 -25.53
CA VAL A 1108 -22.84 43.79 -26.53
C VAL A 1108 -23.67 45.06 -26.69
N ARG A 1109 -23.41 45.84 -27.75
CA ARG A 1109 -24.34 46.88 -28.22
C ARG A 1109 -25.07 46.34 -29.44
N ASP A 1110 -26.40 46.31 -29.33
CA ASP A 1110 -27.31 46.11 -30.45
C ASP A 1110 -26.98 47.12 -31.57
N PRO A 1111 -26.79 46.67 -32.83
CA PRO A 1111 -26.52 47.55 -33.97
C PRO A 1111 -27.57 48.65 -34.19
N ASN A 1112 -28.74 48.58 -33.55
CA ASN A 1112 -29.81 49.56 -33.70
C ASN A 1112 -29.76 50.77 -32.76
N ASP A 1113 -28.82 50.83 -31.81
CA ASP A 1113 -28.80 51.93 -30.83
C ASP A 1113 -28.09 53.18 -31.39
N LYS A 1114 -28.82 53.96 -32.18
CA LYS A 1114 -28.34 55.22 -32.78
C LYS A 1114 -27.98 56.25 -31.71
N LYS A 1115 -26.74 56.75 -31.79
CA LYS A 1115 -26.20 57.90 -31.05
C LYS A 1115 -27.17 59.09 -31.04
N LYS A 1116 -27.80 59.39 -29.90
CA LYS A 1116 -28.32 60.73 -29.61
C LYS A 1116 -27.21 61.58 -28.97
N LYS A 1117 -26.89 62.70 -29.63
CA LYS A 1117 -26.01 63.76 -29.10
C LYS A 1117 -26.54 64.26 -27.75
N PRO A 1118 -25.67 64.63 -26.79
CA PRO A 1118 -26.12 65.16 -25.51
C PRO A 1118 -26.48 66.65 -25.68
N ASN A 1119 -27.76 66.98 -25.49
CA ASN A 1119 -28.13 68.37 -25.21
C ASN A 1119 -27.89 68.65 -23.72
N ARG A 1120 -27.12 69.71 -23.45
CA ARG A 1120 -27.01 70.37 -22.15
C ARG A 1120 -28.40 70.70 -21.61
N ILE A 1121 -28.78 70.12 -20.47
CA ILE A 1121 -29.83 70.68 -19.62
C ILE A 1121 -29.33 70.62 -18.17
N LEU A 1122 -29.31 71.80 -17.54
CA LEU A 1122 -29.08 72.03 -16.12
C LEU A 1122 -30.07 71.20 -15.29
N SER A 1123 -29.58 70.46 -14.29
CA SER A 1123 -30.40 69.97 -13.20
C SER A 1123 -30.36 70.97 -12.03
N LYS A 1124 -31.54 71.46 -11.64
CA LYS A 1124 -31.82 71.90 -10.27
C LYS A 1124 -32.68 70.83 -9.60
N SER A 1125 -32.37 70.61 -8.33
CA SER A 1125 -32.98 69.73 -7.34
C SER A 1125 -34.51 69.60 -7.41
N SER A 1126 -35.02 68.40 -7.15
CA SER A 1126 -35.72 68.11 -5.88
C SER A 1126 -36.19 66.65 -5.81
N SER A 1127 -36.18 66.18 -4.57
CA SER A 1127 -36.59 64.91 -4.00
C SER A 1127 -38.08 64.58 -4.17
N ALA A 1128 -38.39 63.31 -4.42
CA ALA A 1128 -39.54 62.63 -3.80
C ALA A 1128 -39.42 61.09 -3.91
N VAL A 1129 -39.74 60.45 -2.80
CA VAL A 1129 -39.78 59.01 -2.48
C VAL A 1129 -40.90 58.30 -3.28
N PRO A 1130 -40.75 57.03 -3.69
CA PRO A 1130 -41.82 56.27 -4.33
C PRO A 1130 -42.72 55.57 -3.31
N LEU A 1131 -44.03 55.65 -3.54
CA LEU A 1131 -45.01 54.79 -2.89
C LEU A 1131 -45.20 53.51 -3.71
N THR A 1132 -45.27 52.41 -2.98
CA THR A 1132 -45.51 51.02 -3.39
C THR A 1132 -46.82 50.82 -4.16
N ARG A 1133 -46.83 49.85 -5.08
CA ARG A 1133 -47.96 48.92 -5.24
C ARG A 1133 -47.51 47.59 -5.87
N ILE A 1134 -47.94 46.54 -5.18
CA ILE A 1134 -47.73 45.11 -5.41
C ILE A 1134 -48.89 44.58 -6.25
N THR A 1135 -48.71 43.35 -6.76
CA THR A 1135 -49.69 42.31 -7.17
C THR A 1135 -49.91 42.19 -8.68
N PHE A 1136 -50.03 41.02 -9.32
CA PHE A 1136 -50.05 39.57 -9.01
C PHE A 1136 -49.92 38.90 -10.42
N ASN A 1137 -49.12 37.87 -10.72
CA ASN A 1137 -49.22 36.44 -10.39
C ASN A 1137 -49.47 35.57 -11.66
N ILE A 1138 -49.07 34.28 -11.59
CA ILE A 1138 -49.50 33.13 -12.44
C ILE A 1138 -48.71 32.99 -13.77
N SER A 1139 -48.10 31.87 -14.19
CA SER A 1139 -48.20 30.42 -13.93
C SER A 1139 -46.95 29.74 -14.51
N PHE A 1140 -46.53 28.56 -14.04
CA PHE A 1140 -46.13 27.43 -14.92
C PHE A 1140 -45.91 26.14 -14.12
N ILE A 1141 -46.57 25.07 -14.56
CA ILE A 1141 -46.43 23.68 -14.09
C ILE A 1141 -46.51 22.76 -15.33
N LEU A 1142 -45.75 21.65 -15.28
CA LEU A 1142 -45.70 20.43 -16.14
C LEU A 1142 -44.92 20.53 -17.47
N ILE A 1143 -44.21 19.51 -17.96
CA ILE A 1143 -43.67 18.24 -17.44
C ILE A 1143 -42.56 17.79 -18.42
N PHE A 1144 -41.56 17.09 -17.90
CA PHE A 1144 -40.48 16.43 -18.63
C PHE A 1144 -40.88 15.01 -19.04
N LEU A 1145 -40.57 14.60 -20.28
CA LEU A 1145 -40.59 13.19 -20.68
C LEU A 1145 -39.74 12.99 -21.95
N HIS A 1146 -38.53 12.45 -21.81
CA HIS A 1146 -37.96 11.38 -22.67
C HIS A 1146 -36.48 11.13 -22.35
N TRP A 1147 -36.05 9.88 -22.57
CA TRP A 1147 -34.73 9.22 -22.34
C TRP A 1147 -34.71 8.40 -21.03
N ILE A 1148 -34.48 7.08 -21.00
CA ILE A 1148 -33.59 6.21 -21.80
C ILE A 1148 -34.08 4.75 -21.82
N LEU A 1149 -33.83 4.10 -22.96
CA LEU A 1149 -33.46 2.69 -23.09
C LEU A 1149 -31.97 2.65 -23.40
#